data_AF-A0A968Q2M9-F1
#
_entry.id   AF-A0A968Q2M9-F1
#
_cell.length_a   1.000
_cell.length_b   1.000
_cell.length_c   1.000
_cell.angle_alpha   90.00
_cell.angle_beta   90.00
_cell.angle_gamma   90.00
#
_symmetry.space_group_name_H-M   'P 1'
#
loop_
_entity.id
_entity.type
_entity.pdbx_description
1 polymer ?
#
loop_
_entity_poly.entity_id
_entity_poly.type
_entity_poly.pdbx_seq_one_letter_code
_entity_poly.pdbx_strand_id
1 'polypeptide(L)'
;MECPLTSDVSVIGEHVEFLIELPEKVSFSFLGCFEMEIRSIGFVPQFEEFDGAAAMEIGGQVKFAQGTGDVNTVQINFHSLFIGLPPRGSFFPRLYMQELEVNISLGEAFKLNAVVEFRNNESEQGFLGEGVMEIPGMPVFAASFAFLRVRRSESEPWVRAWFIFVEARQVSLYIPFVELYIREIGLGFGYRYTIASIKAADEAGSLSDLIGNLRELSRTQGDLSKRDRWSVDLEGPGESLRWTIVLRALISQTSATPGAISLKWLEHIEQTLPCLFLFDAVVAFRSDLTFFMAVRAWINSNYYDYVNDVNELRERPLFSGFVLLSVRQKRFLAQISSNPNGSLGTRPPLPVFVEQAVANGQFSATILIEPALLHAELGWPNMLRWGQKIGPLDAEVSGGMIFRVSKHYLVLGISYKARGSLSFEAGLDLKIVGVRVSAHASFAWGARFIGLIDFADPTGKSALYAAIGIEIRIRIAIELWINLLFFKKTFRFSLEIGFTAGLELGLDGLTNAGLRGSGTLFISAMGRNFQVNVKLGINEGAVQTALDRTAPFLNVGLEASEVEPVPGLEGAGAAPQLAPPRPSPWLRWWWMRRRLWPSRPTKPIGSAQSRWRCCGPALPRPALPPSPEALASPPMTCL
;
A
#
# COMPACT_ATOMS: atom_id res chain seq x y z
N MET A 1 7.49 -34.75 2.00
CA MET A 1 8.15 -34.48 3.28
C MET A 1 7.27 -35.10 4.35
N GLU A 2 7.73 -36.20 4.94
CA GLU A 2 7.12 -36.83 6.11
C GLU A 2 7.56 -36.05 7.35
N CYS A 3 6.64 -35.68 8.24
CA CYS A 3 6.98 -35.10 9.55
C CYS A 3 7.67 -36.16 10.41
N PRO A 4 8.86 -35.91 10.98
CA PRO A 4 9.50 -36.84 11.89
C PRO A 4 8.85 -36.68 13.28
N LEU A 5 7.76 -37.41 13.53
CA LEU A 5 7.12 -37.52 14.86
C LEU A 5 7.84 -38.47 15.82
N THR A 6 9.12 -38.73 15.60
CA THR A 6 9.89 -39.71 16.36
C THR A 6 11.35 -39.27 16.45
N SER A 7 11.71 -38.55 17.52
CA SER A 7 12.95 -38.82 18.29
C SER A 7 13.23 -37.80 19.40
N ASP A 8 12.48 -36.70 19.55
CA ASP A 8 12.71 -35.80 20.68
C ASP A 8 11.42 -35.20 21.26
N VAL A 9 11.14 -35.52 22.53
CA VAL A 9 9.98 -34.99 23.27
C VAL A 9 10.18 -33.51 23.60
N SER A 10 11.43 -33.03 23.63
CA SER A 10 11.74 -31.61 23.86
C SER A 10 11.19 -30.71 22.76
N VAL A 11 11.29 -31.13 21.49
CA VAL A 11 10.77 -30.36 20.33
C VAL A 11 9.24 -30.18 20.36
N ILE A 12 8.51 -31.12 20.97
CA ILE A 12 7.05 -31.00 21.18
C ILE A 12 6.77 -30.01 22.32
N GLY A 13 7.59 -30.02 23.38
CA GLY A 13 7.47 -29.10 24.51
C GLY A 13 7.62 -27.62 24.11
N GLU A 14 8.45 -27.32 23.12
CA GLU A 14 8.64 -25.98 22.55
C GLU A 14 7.43 -25.46 21.77
N HIS A 15 6.52 -26.33 21.30
CA HIS A 15 5.44 -25.98 20.38
C HIS A 15 4.03 -26.27 20.93
N VAL A 16 3.92 -26.70 22.20
CA VAL A 16 2.64 -27.09 22.82
C VAL A 16 2.31 -26.14 23.96
N GLU A 17 1.27 -25.33 23.75
CA GLU A 17 0.65 -24.46 24.74
C GLU A 17 -0.75 -24.97 25.06
N PHE A 18 -1.05 -25.15 26.35
CA PHE A 18 -2.38 -25.57 26.80
C PHE A 18 -3.07 -24.40 27.48
N LEU A 19 -3.85 -23.61 26.75
CA LEU A 19 -4.69 -22.56 27.33
C LEU A 19 -6.13 -23.09 27.50
N ILE A 20 -6.64 -23.07 28.73
CA ILE A 20 -8.03 -23.44 29.03
C ILE A 20 -8.76 -22.19 29.50
N GLU A 21 -9.72 -21.74 28.71
CA GLU A 21 -10.69 -20.74 29.14
C GLU A 21 -11.60 -21.37 30.22
N LEU A 22 -11.76 -20.67 31.34
CA LEU A 22 -12.64 -21.13 32.40
C LEU A 22 -14.10 -20.91 31.96
N PRO A 23 -14.98 -21.93 32.08
CA PRO A 23 -16.39 -21.79 31.72
C PRO A 23 -17.12 -20.76 32.58
N GLU A 24 -16.64 -20.54 33.82
CA GLU A 24 -17.09 -19.47 34.70
C GLU A 24 -15.87 -18.74 35.28
N LYS A 25 -15.93 -17.41 35.27
CA LYS A 25 -14.91 -16.52 35.83
C LYS A 25 -14.78 -16.72 37.35
N VAL A 26 -13.55 -16.89 37.83
CA VAL A 26 -13.26 -17.08 39.25
C VAL A 26 -12.72 -15.76 39.83
N SER A 27 -13.54 -15.12 40.68
CA SER A 27 -13.16 -13.90 41.39
C SER A 27 -12.79 -14.19 42.84
N PHE A 28 -11.70 -13.59 43.35
CA PHE A 28 -11.35 -13.64 44.76
C PHE A 28 -10.72 -12.34 45.25
N SER A 29 -10.86 -12.06 46.56
CA SER A 29 -10.19 -10.93 47.20
C SER A 29 -8.69 -11.21 47.32
N PHE A 30 -7.86 -10.32 46.79
CA PHE A 30 -6.41 -10.35 46.89
C PHE A 30 -5.95 -9.18 47.76
N LEU A 31 -5.23 -9.51 48.84
CA LEU A 31 -4.70 -8.56 49.82
C LEU A 31 -5.76 -7.66 50.50
N GLY A 32 -7.05 -7.98 50.41
CA GLY A 32 -8.14 -7.26 51.09
C GLY A 32 -8.53 -5.91 50.47
N CYS A 33 -7.92 -5.54 49.35
CA CYS A 33 -8.18 -4.27 48.64
C CYS A 33 -8.31 -4.44 47.12
N PHE A 34 -7.99 -5.62 46.58
CA PHE A 34 -8.11 -5.94 45.17
C PHE A 34 -9.06 -7.13 44.97
N GLU A 35 -9.79 -7.18 43.87
CA GLU A 35 -10.48 -8.38 43.40
C GLU A 35 -9.75 -8.88 42.15
N MET A 36 -9.14 -10.06 42.23
CA MET A 36 -8.57 -10.75 41.08
C MET A 36 -9.69 -11.56 40.42
N GLU A 37 -9.89 -11.39 39.12
CA GLU A 37 -10.80 -12.22 38.31
C GLU A 37 -9.97 -13.02 37.30
N ILE A 38 -9.92 -14.34 37.47
CA ILE A 38 -9.25 -15.26 36.55
C ILE A 38 -10.25 -15.73 35.50
N ARG A 39 -9.86 -15.66 34.23
CA ARG A 39 -10.68 -16.04 33.06
C ARG A 39 -10.09 -17.22 32.28
N SER A 40 -8.78 -17.38 32.33
CA SER A 40 -8.10 -18.51 31.71
C SER A 40 -6.92 -18.95 32.57
N ILE A 41 -6.61 -20.23 32.48
CA ILE A 41 -5.40 -20.81 33.06
C ILE A 41 -4.76 -21.63 31.96
N GLY A 42 -3.50 -21.36 31.69
CA GLY A 42 -2.70 -22.08 30.73
C GLY A 42 -1.47 -22.73 31.35
N PHE A 43 -0.89 -23.68 30.63
CA PHE A 43 0.39 -24.30 30.97
C PHE A 43 1.29 -24.35 29.75
N VAL A 44 2.48 -23.79 29.91
CA VAL A 44 3.55 -23.77 28.91
C VAL A 44 4.68 -24.69 29.42
N PRO A 45 4.85 -25.90 28.86
CA PRO A 45 5.80 -26.89 29.37
C PRO A 45 7.27 -26.43 29.28
N GLN A 46 7.60 -25.65 28.26
CA GLN A 46 8.91 -25.03 28.08
C GLN A 46 8.72 -23.57 27.70
N PHE A 47 8.96 -22.67 28.65
CA PHE A 47 8.87 -21.24 28.44
C PHE A 47 10.27 -20.65 28.27
N GLU A 48 10.52 -20.08 27.10
CA GLU A 48 11.84 -19.57 26.69
C GLU A 48 12.38 -18.53 27.68
N GLU A 49 11.55 -17.58 28.11
CA GLU A 49 11.91 -16.53 29.07
C GLU A 49 12.26 -17.09 30.47
N PHE A 50 11.93 -18.36 30.75
CA PHE A 50 12.31 -19.07 31.97
C PHE A 50 13.37 -20.15 31.72
N ASP A 51 14.20 -19.98 30.69
CA ASP A 51 15.30 -20.88 30.32
C ASP A 51 14.80 -22.31 29.98
N GLY A 52 13.65 -22.39 29.31
CA GLY A 52 13.00 -23.66 28.96
C GLY A 52 12.32 -24.37 30.14
N ALA A 53 12.22 -23.72 31.30
CA ALA A 53 11.43 -24.24 32.41
C ALA A 53 9.94 -24.02 32.16
N ALA A 54 9.11 -24.88 32.76
CA ALA A 54 7.66 -24.75 32.66
C ALA A 54 7.15 -23.45 33.30
N ALA A 55 6.16 -22.84 32.65
CA ALA A 55 5.41 -21.70 33.15
C ALA A 55 3.92 -22.04 33.23
N MET A 56 3.27 -21.53 34.27
CA MET A 56 1.81 -21.47 34.35
C MET A 56 1.37 -20.11 33.83
N GLU A 57 0.48 -20.09 32.85
CA GLU A 57 -0.12 -18.87 32.33
C GLU A 57 -1.43 -18.60 33.07
N ILE A 58 -1.68 -17.35 33.44
CA ILE A 58 -2.95 -16.90 34.02
C ILE A 58 -3.42 -15.70 33.22
N GLY A 59 -4.60 -15.80 32.61
CA GLY A 59 -5.29 -14.67 31.97
C GLY A 59 -6.44 -14.18 32.85
N GLY A 60 -6.54 -12.86 33.02
CA GLY A 60 -7.52 -12.27 33.92
C GLY A 60 -7.46 -10.77 34.05
N GLN A 61 -8.15 -10.24 35.06
CA GLN A 61 -8.18 -8.80 35.35
C GLN A 61 -8.12 -8.55 36.86
N VAL A 62 -7.54 -7.41 37.25
CA VAL A 62 -7.57 -6.90 38.62
C VAL A 62 -8.51 -5.72 38.69
N LYS A 63 -9.47 -5.80 39.61
CA LYS A 63 -10.35 -4.71 39.99
C LYS A 63 -9.88 -4.12 41.31
N PHE A 64 -9.82 -2.79 41.37
CA PHE A 64 -9.37 -2.08 42.58
C PHE A 64 -10.52 -1.70 43.54
N ALA A 65 -11.77 -2.03 43.19
CA ALA A 65 -12.93 -1.68 44.00
C ALA A 65 -13.55 -2.92 44.65
N GLN A 66 -13.36 -3.08 45.96
CA GLN A 66 -14.23 -3.90 46.82
C GLN A 66 -15.04 -2.96 47.72
N GLY A 67 -16.28 -2.63 47.34
CA GLY A 67 -17.20 -1.90 48.20
C GLY A 67 -18.36 -1.18 47.49
N THR A 68 -19.48 -1.03 48.20
CA THR A 68 -20.66 -0.22 47.84
C THR A 68 -20.41 1.27 48.12
N GLY A 69 -19.34 1.83 47.56
CA GLY A 69 -19.00 3.25 47.63
C GLY A 69 -18.66 3.76 46.24
N ASP A 70 -18.78 5.08 46.04
CA ASP A 70 -18.82 5.83 44.77
C ASP A 70 -17.49 5.81 43.94
N VAL A 71 -16.81 4.66 43.88
CA VAL A 71 -15.57 4.46 43.12
C VAL A 71 -15.88 3.55 41.93
N ASN A 72 -16.02 4.20 40.78
CA ASN A 72 -16.23 3.57 39.48
C ASN A 72 -14.97 2.85 38.97
N THR A 73 -15.21 1.83 38.15
CA THR A 73 -14.31 0.75 37.75
C THR A 73 -12.88 1.16 37.38
N VAL A 74 -11.89 0.60 38.09
CA VAL A 74 -10.49 0.49 37.64
C VAL A 74 -10.25 -0.96 37.26
N GLN A 75 -9.93 -1.21 36.00
CA GLN A 75 -9.64 -2.54 35.45
C GLN A 75 -8.21 -2.55 34.91
N ILE A 76 -7.37 -3.41 35.46
CA ILE A 76 -6.06 -3.73 34.87
C ILE A 76 -6.17 -5.14 34.32
N ASN A 77 -6.07 -5.28 33.00
CA ASN A 77 -6.15 -6.58 32.34
C ASN A 77 -4.74 -7.13 32.15
N PHE A 78 -4.55 -8.38 32.55
CA PHE A 78 -3.36 -9.17 32.30
C PHE A 78 -3.77 -10.21 31.27
N HIS A 79 -3.43 -9.98 29.99
CA HIS A 79 -3.78 -10.93 28.92
C HIS A 79 -3.13 -12.30 29.19
N SER A 80 -1.83 -12.30 29.48
CA SER A 80 -1.06 -13.50 29.85
C SER A 80 -0.01 -13.16 30.91
N LEU A 81 -0.27 -13.51 32.17
CA LEU A 81 0.72 -13.51 33.25
C LEU A 81 1.34 -14.90 33.36
N PHE A 82 2.63 -15.01 33.07
CA PHE A 82 3.38 -16.26 33.19
C PHE A 82 4.07 -16.34 34.55
N ILE A 83 3.82 -17.42 35.27
CA ILE A 83 4.36 -17.72 36.59
C ILE A 83 5.21 -18.98 36.50
N GLY A 84 6.50 -18.83 36.71
CA GLY A 84 7.50 -19.89 36.70
C GLY A 84 8.01 -20.21 38.09
N LEU A 85 8.61 -21.39 38.22
CA LEU A 85 9.31 -21.78 39.45
C LEU A 85 10.41 -20.75 39.79
N PRO A 86 10.67 -20.50 41.08
CA PRO A 86 11.70 -19.57 41.52
C PRO A 86 13.08 -19.97 40.98
N PRO A 87 13.94 -18.99 40.63
CA PRO A 87 15.31 -19.29 40.27
C PRO A 87 16.06 -19.88 41.48
N ARG A 88 17.08 -20.71 41.22
CA ARG A 88 17.85 -21.39 42.28
C ARG A 88 18.37 -20.36 43.30
N GLY A 89 18.01 -20.55 44.58
CA GLY A 89 18.42 -19.67 45.68
C GLY A 89 17.45 -18.51 45.98
N SER A 90 16.34 -18.39 45.25
CA SER A 90 15.25 -17.45 45.55
C SER A 90 14.01 -18.20 46.02
N PHE A 91 13.20 -17.56 46.86
CA PHE A 91 11.85 -18.03 47.22
C PHE A 91 10.76 -17.38 46.36
N PHE A 92 11.09 -16.36 45.58
CA PHE A 92 10.13 -15.63 44.76
C PHE A 92 9.95 -16.30 43.39
N PRO A 93 8.71 -16.62 42.98
CA PRO A 93 8.44 -17.19 41.67
C PRO A 93 8.88 -16.24 40.56
N ARG A 94 9.24 -16.79 39.40
CA ARG A 94 9.51 -15.97 38.22
C ARG A 94 8.18 -15.47 37.68
N LEU A 95 8.07 -14.16 37.45
CA LEU A 95 6.89 -13.54 36.86
C LEU A 95 7.31 -12.92 35.54
N TYR A 96 6.57 -13.21 34.48
CA TYR A 96 6.76 -12.60 33.18
C TYR A 96 5.41 -12.15 32.62
N MET A 97 5.39 -10.98 32.03
CA MET A 97 4.20 -10.38 31.43
C MET A 97 4.63 -9.63 30.19
N GLN A 98 3.98 -9.96 29.07
CA GLN A 98 4.30 -9.34 27.80
C GLN A 98 3.62 -7.96 27.66
N GLU A 99 2.35 -7.87 28.03
CA GLU A 99 1.57 -6.63 27.94
C GLU A 99 0.74 -6.39 29.21
N LEU A 100 0.63 -5.11 29.58
CA LEU A 100 -0.19 -4.59 30.65
C LEU A 100 -1.19 -3.60 30.07
N GLU A 101 -2.46 -3.94 30.07
CA GLU A 101 -3.53 -3.03 29.69
C GLU A 101 -4.15 -2.40 30.94
N VAL A 102 -4.22 -1.08 30.94
CA VAL A 102 -4.72 -0.25 32.04
C VAL A 102 -5.93 0.54 31.55
N ASN A 103 -7.10 0.18 32.06
CA ASN A 103 -8.37 0.85 31.79
C ASN A 103 -8.93 1.42 33.10
N ILE A 104 -8.82 2.74 33.26
CA ILE A 104 -9.30 3.45 34.45
C ILE A 104 -10.47 4.34 34.04
N SER A 105 -11.63 4.15 34.66
CA SER A 105 -12.81 5.00 34.44
C SER A 105 -13.39 5.44 35.78
N LEU A 106 -13.04 6.66 36.21
CA LEU A 106 -13.54 7.27 37.43
C LEU A 106 -14.78 8.13 37.10
N GLY A 107 -15.87 7.46 36.70
CA GLY A 107 -17.13 8.10 36.32
C GLY A 107 -16.97 9.04 35.12
N GLU A 108 -17.59 10.23 35.18
CA GLU A 108 -17.39 11.26 34.16
C GLU A 108 -16.08 12.04 34.33
N ALA A 109 -15.38 11.93 35.47
CA ALA A 109 -14.29 12.82 35.85
C ALA A 109 -12.92 12.47 35.26
N PHE A 110 -12.67 11.22 34.92
CA PHE A 110 -11.39 10.78 34.38
C PHE A 110 -11.52 9.45 33.65
N LYS A 111 -10.98 9.37 32.44
CA LYS A 111 -10.83 8.12 31.70
C LYS A 111 -9.39 7.98 31.21
N LEU A 112 -8.80 6.80 31.37
CA LEU A 112 -7.49 6.44 30.84
C LEU A 112 -7.59 5.04 30.25
N ASN A 113 -7.23 4.90 28.99
CA ASN A 113 -7.05 3.61 28.34
C ASN A 113 -5.62 3.58 27.81
N ALA A 114 -4.79 2.66 28.31
CA ALA A 114 -3.39 2.57 27.94
C ALA A 114 -2.92 1.11 27.91
N VAL A 115 -1.93 0.84 27.06
CA VAL A 115 -1.26 -0.45 26.98
C VAL A 115 0.24 -0.21 27.11
N VAL A 116 0.90 -1.02 27.94
CA VAL A 116 2.36 -1.05 28.07
C VAL A 116 2.86 -2.45 27.73
N GLU A 117 3.72 -2.55 26.73
CA GLU A 117 4.39 -3.79 26.34
C GLU A 117 5.82 -3.81 26.89
N PHE A 118 6.23 -4.93 27.47
CA PHE A 118 7.58 -5.18 27.93
C PHE A 118 8.33 -6.03 26.90
N ARG A 119 9.50 -5.57 26.47
CA ARG A 119 10.37 -6.28 25.53
C ARG A 119 11.60 -6.81 26.26
N ASN A 120 11.91 -8.08 26.05
CA ASN A 120 13.10 -8.72 26.59
C ASN A 120 13.67 -9.74 25.58
N ASN A 121 14.08 -9.29 24.40
CA ASN A 121 14.64 -10.16 23.38
C ASN A 121 16.12 -9.85 23.10
N GLU A 122 16.73 -10.61 22.20
CA GLU A 122 18.15 -10.47 21.86
C GLU A 122 18.50 -9.07 21.31
N SER A 123 17.57 -8.34 20.71
CA SER A 123 17.83 -7.04 20.08
C SER A 123 17.30 -5.84 20.87
N GLU A 124 16.31 -6.04 21.73
CA GLU A 124 15.54 -4.99 22.41
C GLU A 124 15.17 -5.39 23.85
N GLN A 125 15.46 -4.50 24.81
CA GLN A 125 15.13 -4.68 26.22
C GLN A 125 14.54 -3.40 26.81
N GLY A 126 13.32 -3.44 27.36
CA GLY A 126 12.68 -2.29 28.00
C GLY A 126 11.16 -2.33 27.90
N PHE A 127 10.53 -1.17 27.74
CA PHE A 127 9.08 -1.08 27.59
C PHE A 127 8.65 -0.03 26.55
N LEU A 128 7.50 -0.28 25.94
CA LEU A 128 6.80 0.62 25.03
C LEU A 128 5.38 0.81 25.54
N GLY A 129 4.80 1.98 25.34
CA GLY A 129 3.42 2.23 25.73
C GLY A 129 2.70 3.17 24.80
N GLU A 130 1.38 3.03 24.78
CA GLU A 130 0.46 3.95 24.10
C GLU A 130 -0.83 4.09 24.89
N GLY A 131 -1.53 5.21 24.76
CA GLY A 131 -2.80 5.41 25.46
C GLY A 131 -3.46 6.75 25.22
N VAL A 132 -4.70 6.84 25.68
CA VAL A 132 -5.57 8.02 25.61
C VAL A 132 -6.09 8.34 27.01
N MET A 133 -6.03 9.63 27.36
CA MET A 133 -6.48 10.19 28.62
C MET A 133 -7.50 11.29 28.37
N GLU A 134 -8.63 11.21 29.06
CA GLU A 134 -9.73 12.18 28.99
C GLU A 134 -10.02 12.72 30.40
N ILE A 135 -10.03 14.05 30.53
CA ILE A 135 -10.37 14.75 31.76
C ILE A 135 -11.35 15.87 31.41
N PRO A 136 -12.54 15.95 32.03
CA PRO A 136 -13.49 17.02 31.74
C PRO A 136 -12.89 18.41 31.89
N GLY A 137 -13.18 19.27 30.91
CA GLY A 137 -12.65 20.64 30.88
C GLY A 137 -11.22 20.75 30.34
N MET A 138 -10.55 19.63 30.07
CA MET A 138 -9.28 19.60 29.35
C MET A 138 -9.44 18.93 27.98
N PRO A 139 -8.52 19.22 27.03
CA PRO A 139 -8.42 18.45 25.80
C PRO A 139 -8.21 16.97 26.07
N VAL A 140 -8.64 16.13 25.15
CA VAL A 140 -8.29 14.70 25.15
C VAL A 140 -6.81 14.59 24.80
N PHE A 141 -6.02 13.89 25.62
CA PHE A 141 -4.61 13.66 25.35
C PHE A 141 -4.40 12.25 24.85
N ALA A 142 -3.57 12.09 23.82
CA ALA A 142 -3.07 10.78 23.41
C ALA A 142 -1.55 10.80 23.41
N ALA A 143 -0.93 9.68 23.75
CA ALA A 143 0.51 9.59 23.87
C ALA A 143 1.02 8.20 23.50
N SER A 144 2.25 8.17 22.98
CA SER A 144 3.03 6.95 22.81
C SER A 144 4.46 7.19 23.26
N PHE A 145 5.12 6.16 23.75
CA PHE A 145 6.50 6.25 24.21
C PHE A 145 7.20 4.89 24.13
N ALA A 146 8.52 4.93 24.13
CA ALA A 146 9.35 3.75 24.36
C ALA A 146 10.61 4.15 25.13
N PHE A 147 11.05 3.27 26.02
CA PHE A 147 12.33 3.38 26.71
C PHE A 147 13.03 2.03 26.66
N LEU A 148 13.89 1.87 25.66
CA LEU A 148 14.56 0.61 25.36
C LEU A 148 16.08 0.73 25.47
N ARG A 149 16.71 -0.41 25.67
CA ARG A 149 18.06 -0.70 25.25
C ARG A 149 17.96 -1.52 23.98
N VAL A 150 18.78 -1.19 22.99
CA VAL A 150 18.81 -1.85 21.69
C VAL A 150 20.25 -2.21 21.32
N ARG A 151 20.44 -3.29 20.58
CA ARG A 151 21.72 -3.67 19.96
C ARG A 151 21.48 -4.27 18.58
N ARG A 152 22.40 -4.09 17.63
CA ARG A 152 22.25 -4.63 16.25
C ARG A 152 22.58 -6.12 16.16
N SER A 153 23.53 -6.56 16.99
CA SER A 153 23.96 -7.95 17.06
C SER A 153 24.42 -8.25 18.48
N GLU A 154 24.56 -9.53 18.81
CA GLU A 154 25.02 -9.95 20.13
C GLU A 154 26.42 -9.45 20.48
N SER A 155 27.25 -9.21 19.45
CA SER A 155 28.61 -8.72 19.58
C SER A 155 28.71 -7.22 19.86
N GLU A 156 27.62 -6.47 19.65
CA GLU A 156 27.58 -5.03 19.86
C GLU A 156 27.04 -4.67 21.25
N PRO A 157 27.54 -3.56 21.85
CA PRO A 157 27.07 -3.13 23.15
C PRO A 157 25.61 -2.68 23.10
N TRP A 158 24.89 -2.92 24.19
CA TRP A 158 23.57 -2.34 24.41
C TRP A 158 23.65 -0.82 24.46
N VAL A 159 22.81 -0.17 23.65
CA VAL A 159 22.71 1.29 23.63
C VAL A 159 21.29 1.74 23.95
N ARG A 160 21.14 2.88 24.62
CA ARG A 160 19.82 3.41 25.01
C ARG A 160 19.14 4.05 23.80
N ALA A 161 17.85 3.76 23.62
CA ALA A 161 16.97 4.36 22.62
C ALA A 161 15.61 4.66 23.27
N TRP A 162 15.03 5.81 22.95
CA TRP A 162 13.72 6.17 23.49
C TRP A 162 12.99 7.12 22.56
N PHE A 163 11.66 7.15 22.68
CA PHE A 163 10.86 8.24 22.12
C PHE A 163 9.71 8.57 23.04
N ILE A 164 9.22 9.80 22.94
CA ILE A 164 7.99 10.25 23.59
C ILE A 164 7.23 11.09 22.56
N PHE A 165 5.95 10.81 22.41
CA PHE A 165 5.02 11.61 21.64
C PHE A 165 3.78 11.89 22.47
N VAL A 166 3.32 13.14 22.45
CA VAL A 166 2.10 13.57 23.11
C VAL A 166 1.33 14.47 22.15
N GLU A 167 0.02 14.28 22.10
CA GLU A 167 -0.88 15.14 21.35
C GLU A 167 -2.12 15.52 22.15
N ALA A 168 -2.60 16.73 21.90
CA ALA A 168 -3.90 17.22 22.35
C ALA A 168 -4.89 17.14 21.19
N ARG A 169 -6.04 16.54 21.44
CA ARG A 169 -7.18 16.40 20.52
C ARG A 169 -8.35 17.26 20.97
N GLN A 170 -9.29 17.49 20.07
CA GLN A 170 -10.49 18.29 20.32
C GLN A 170 -10.21 19.74 20.75
N VAL A 171 -9.12 20.32 20.25
CA VAL A 171 -8.80 21.74 20.49
C VAL A 171 -9.36 22.63 19.38
N SER A 172 -9.49 23.92 19.64
CA SER A 172 -9.88 24.92 18.63
C SER A 172 -8.90 26.08 18.67
N LEU A 173 -7.84 26.03 17.85
CA LEU A 173 -6.86 27.12 17.72
C LEU A 173 -7.01 27.78 16.35
N TYR A 174 -7.47 29.02 16.32
CA TYR A 174 -7.68 29.77 15.08
C TYR A 174 -6.35 30.30 14.52
N ILE A 175 -6.13 30.12 13.22
CA ILE A 175 -5.01 30.68 12.47
C ILE A 175 -5.52 31.86 11.63
N PRO A 176 -5.33 33.12 12.06
CA PRO A 176 -6.02 34.26 11.46
C PRO A 176 -5.71 34.53 9.99
N PHE A 177 -4.49 34.23 9.54
CA PHE A 177 -4.03 34.60 8.19
C PHE A 177 -4.57 33.69 7.08
N VAL A 178 -4.98 32.46 7.43
CA VAL A 178 -5.49 31.47 6.47
C VAL A 178 -6.94 31.07 6.77
N GLU A 179 -7.53 31.64 7.84
CA GLU A 179 -8.89 31.36 8.30
C GLU A 179 -9.16 29.87 8.58
N LEU A 180 -8.17 29.17 9.14
CA LEU A 180 -8.25 27.73 9.48
C LEU A 180 -8.16 27.49 10.99
N TYR A 181 -8.53 26.29 11.43
CA TYR A 181 -8.46 25.87 12.83
C TYR A 181 -7.56 24.65 13.00
N ILE A 182 -6.61 24.70 13.94
CA ILE A 182 -5.92 23.51 14.43
C ILE A 182 -6.85 22.80 15.42
N ARG A 183 -7.07 21.51 15.16
CA ARG A 183 -8.01 20.62 15.87
C ARG A 183 -7.31 19.57 16.72
N GLU A 184 -6.15 19.15 16.26
CA GLU A 184 -5.23 18.27 16.99
C GLU A 184 -3.82 18.80 16.80
N ILE A 185 -3.02 18.80 17.86
CA ILE A 185 -1.61 19.20 17.79
C ILE A 185 -0.78 18.23 18.62
N GLY A 186 0.29 17.73 18.01
CA GLY A 186 1.19 16.76 18.62
C GLY A 186 2.64 17.16 18.48
N LEU A 187 3.44 16.78 19.47
CA LEU A 187 4.89 16.95 19.48
C LEU A 187 5.54 15.66 19.97
N GLY A 188 6.58 15.22 19.25
CA GLY A 188 7.34 14.04 19.59
C GLY A 188 8.84 14.25 19.46
N PHE A 189 9.57 13.51 20.27
CA PHE A 189 11.02 13.47 20.29
C PHE A 189 11.46 12.02 20.31
N GLY A 190 12.35 11.64 19.40
CA GLY A 190 13.01 10.35 19.35
C GLY A 190 14.51 10.49 19.49
N TYR A 191 15.11 9.66 20.33
CA TYR A 191 16.56 9.46 20.44
C TYR A 191 16.89 8.03 20.03
N ARG A 192 17.65 7.86 18.95
CA ARG A 192 17.79 6.60 18.20
C ARG A 192 16.44 5.99 17.82
N TYR A 193 15.47 6.85 17.60
CA TYR A 193 14.14 6.56 17.12
C TYR A 193 13.76 7.60 16.08
N THR A 194 13.03 7.16 15.07
CA THR A 194 12.46 8.01 14.04
C THR A 194 11.07 7.49 13.66
N ILE A 195 10.37 8.22 12.79
CA ILE A 195 9.10 7.75 12.25
C ILE A 195 9.32 6.63 11.23
N ALA A 196 8.39 5.67 11.16
CA ALA A 196 8.48 4.52 10.27
C ALA A 196 8.76 4.92 8.80
N SER A 197 8.18 6.02 8.32
CA SER A 197 8.45 6.55 6.97
C SER A 197 9.91 6.89 6.70
N ILE A 198 10.61 7.55 7.63
CA ILE A 198 12.04 7.88 7.46
C ILE A 198 12.87 6.60 7.46
N LYS A 199 12.52 5.64 8.32
CA LYS A 199 13.19 4.34 8.38
C LYS A 199 13.03 3.56 7.07
N ALA A 200 11.79 3.46 6.57
CA ALA A 200 11.49 2.83 5.29
C ALA A 200 12.22 3.52 4.12
N ALA A 201 12.42 4.84 4.20
CA ALA A 201 13.17 5.58 3.20
C ALA A 201 14.68 5.28 3.19
N ASP A 202 15.25 4.96 4.35
CA ASP A 202 16.65 4.53 4.47
C ASP A 202 16.85 3.08 4.01
N GLU A 203 15.83 2.23 4.12
CA GLU A 203 15.89 0.79 3.81
C GLU A 203 15.47 0.44 2.38
N ALA A 204 14.81 1.35 1.67
CA ALA A 204 14.35 1.10 0.31
C ALA A 204 15.50 0.83 -0.68
N GLY A 205 15.45 -0.31 -1.36
CA GLY A 205 16.46 -0.74 -2.33
C GLY A 205 16.35 -0.05 -3.70
N SER A 206 15.15 0.38 -4.08
CA SER A 206 14.89 1.09 -5.33
C SER A 206 13.97 2.30 -5.13
N LEU A 207 13.94 3.21 -6.12
CA LEU A 207 13.06 4.37 -6.09
C LEU A 207 11.57 3.99 -6.18
N SER A 208 11.24 2.93 -6.91
CA SER A 208 9.86 2.43 -7.00
C SER A 208 9.41 1.88 -5.65
N ASP A 209 10.26 1.09 -4.99
CA ASP A 209 10.00 0.59 -3.64
C ASP A 209 9.87 1.72 -2.63
N LEU A 210 10.76 2.72 -2.71
CA LEU A 210 10.70 3.92 -1.86
C LEU A 210 9.35 4.64 -2.01
N ILE A 211 8.95 4.92 -3.24
CA ILE A 211 7.68 5.61 -3.51
C ILE A 211 6.49 4.76 -3.04
N GLY A 212 6.50 3.46 -3.33
CA GLY A 212 5.45 2.53 -2.91
C GLY A 212 5.27 2.49 -1.39
N ASN A 213 6.37 2.27 -0.65
CA ASN A 213 6.38 2.20 0.81
C ASN A 213 5.93 3.53 1.44
N LEU A 214 6.49 4.66 0.97
CA LEU A 214 6.12 5.97 1.51
C LEU A 214 4.68 6.35 1.18
N ARG A 215 4.15 5.94 0.02
CA ARG A 215 2.74 6.16 -0.33
C ARG A 215 1.82 5.39 0.62
N GLU A 216 2.14 4.14 0.92
CA GLU A 216 1.36 3.33 1.87
C GLU A 216 1.41 3.92 3.28
N LEU A 217 2.61 4.23 3.77
CA LEU A 217 2.80 4.82 5.09
C LEU A 217 2.16 6.21 5.20
N SER A 218 2.18 7.03 4.14
CA SER A 218 1.56 8.37 4.16
C SER A 218 0.06 8.36 4.52
N ARG A 219 -0.63 7.24 4.30
CA ARG A 219 -2.06 7.08 4.63
C ARG A 219 -2.31 6.87 6.12
N THR A 220 -1.34 6.28 6.82
CA THR A 220 -1.51 5.79 8.19
C THR A 220 -0.57 6.45 9.21
N GLN A 221 0.55 7.04 8.77
CA GLN A 221 1.56 7.70 9.60
C GLN A 221 1.03 8.90 10.41
N GLY A 222 -0.15 9.41 10.10
CA GLY A 222 -0.77 10.50 10.85
C GLY A 222 -1.10 10.15 12.29
N ASP A 223 -1.37 8.89 12.65
CA ASP A 223 -1.69 8.52 14.03
C ASP A 223 -0.43 8.16 14.86
N LEU A 224 0.40 9.17 15.13
CA LEU A 224 1.65 9.00 15.89
C LEU A 224 1.45 8.59 17.35
N SER A 225 0.21 8.62 17.84
CA SER A 225 -0.15 8.10 19.16
C SER A 225 -0.11 6.58 19.24
N LYS A 226 0.06 5.90 18.10
CA LYS A 226 0.35 4.46 18.03
C LYS A 226 1.86 4.20 18.00
N ARG A 227 2.31 3.22 18.77
CA ARG A 227 3.72 2.83 18.91
C ARG A 227 4.30 2.24 17.62
N ASP A 228 3.47 1.63 16.77
CA ASP A 228 3.85 1.06 15.46
C ASP A 228 4.29 2.11 14.42
N ARG A 229 4.04 3.40 14.68
CA ARG A 229 4.45 4.53 13.81
C ARG A 229 5.86 5.00 14.06
N TRP A 230 6.53 4.45 15.07
CA TRP A 230 7.89 4.75 15.46
C TRP A 230 8.79 3.54 15.19
N SER A 231 10.05 3.79 14.88
CA SER A 231 11.00 2.74 14.54
C SER A 231 12.40 3.08 15.07
N VAL A 232 13.11 2.04 15.49
CA VAL A 232 14.49 2.14 15.98
C VAL A 232 15.42 2.62 14.86
N ASP A 233 16.20 3.65 15.15
CA ASP A 233 17.08 4.32 14.20
C ASP A 233 18.50 4.46 14.77
N LEU A 234 19.25 3.34 14.74
CA LEU A 234 20.63 3.29 15.22
C LEU A 234 21.60 3.85 14.20
N GLU A 235 22.52 4.70 14.65
CA GLU A 235 23.63 5.23 13.85
C GLU A 235 24.57 4.14 13.30
N GLY A 236 25.10 4.34 12.10
CA GLY A 236 26.19 3.51 11.57
C GLY A 236 27.53 3.77 12.27
N PRO A 237 28.53 2.89 12.05
CA PRO A 237 29.87 3.11 12.60
C PRO A 237 30.44 4.49 12.19
N GLY A 238 30.78 5.32 13.17
CA GLY A 238 31.31 6.67 12.94
C GLY A 238 30.29 7.74 12.55
N GLU A 239 29.00 7.42 12.48
CA GLU A 239 27.94 8.41 12.27
C GLU A 239 27.60 9.12 13.61
N SER A 240 27.12 10.36 13.51
CA SER A 240 26.63 11.11 14.66
C SER A 240 25.35 10.49 15.24
N LEU A 241 25.11 10.72 16.53
CA LEU A 241 23.89 10.29 17.22
C LEU A 241 22.62 10.73 16.47
N ARG A 242 21.70 9.77 16.27
CA ARG A 242 20.42 10.03 15.60
C ARG A 242 19.37 10.50 16.60
N TRP A 243 18.74 11.62 16.31
CA TRP A 243 17.55 12.08 17.00
C TRP A 243 16.57 12.67 15.99
N THR A 244 15.28 12.61 16.30
CA THR A 244 14.20 13.08 15.43
C THR A 244 13.22 13.91 16.25
N ILE A 245 12.82 15.07 15.72
CA ILE A 245 11.72 15.88 16.25
C ILE A 245 10.55 15.73 15.29
N VAL A 246 9.35 15.52 15.83
CA VAL A 246 8.14 15.33 15.04
C VAL A 246 7.05 16.27 15.52
N LEU A 247 6.39 16.95 14.59
CA LEU A 247 5.21 17.78 14.83
C LEU A 247 4.05 17.18 14.06
N ARG A 248 2.86 17.17 14.67
CA ARG A 248 1.61 16.79 14.02
C ARG A 248 0.61 17.92 14.17
N ALA A 249 -0.13 18.21 13.10
CA ALA A 249 -1.27 19.13 13.16
C ALA A 249 -2.42 18.60 12.30
N LEU A 250 -3.59 18.41 12.92
CA LEU A 250 -4.84 18.24 12.21
C LEU A 250 -5.51 19.61 12.08
N ILE A 251 -5.84 20.00 10.86
CA ILE A 251 -6.35 21.33 10.50
C ILE A 251 -7.70 21.17 9.82
N SER A 252 -8.72 21.89 10.29
CA SER A 252 -10.04 21.98 9.66
C SER A 252 -10.32 23.39 9.17
N GLN A 253 -11.19 23.51 8.17
CA GLN A 253 -11.71 24.80 7.73
C GLN A 253 -12.58 25.46 8.82
N THR A 254 -13.37 24.67 9.54
CA THR A 254 -14.38 25.16 10.46
C THR A 254 -14.24 24.57 11.86
N SER A 255 -14.76 25.29 12.86
CA SER A 255 -14.83 24.93 14.27
C SER A 255 -16.16 25.39 14.83
N ALA A 256 -16.82 24.59 15.67
CA ALA A 256 -18.07 24.99 16.33
C ALA A 256 -17.84 26.04 17.42
N THR A 257 -16.62 26.11 17.95
CA THR A 257 -16.34 26.92 19.13
C THR A 257 -15.91 28.33 18.73
N PRO A 258 -16.65 29.38 19.15
CA PRO A 258 -16.33 30.76 18.83
C PRO A 258 -15.10 31.23 19.63
N GLY A 259 -14.20 31.97 18.97
CA GLY A 259 -13.02 32.59 19.59
C GLY A 259 -11.69 32.07 19.06
N ALA A 260 -10.62 32.82 19.31
CA ALA A 260 -9.29 32.51 18.75
C ALA A 260 -8.61 31.29 19.37
N ILE A 261 -8.90 30.99 20.64
CA ILE A 261 -8.38 29.84 21.39
C ILE A 261 -9.49 29.32 22.29
N SER A 262 -9.92 28.08 22.11
CA SER A 262 -10.85 27.43 23.02
C SER A 262 -10.57 25.93 23.17
N LEU A 263 -10.68 25.45 24.41
CA LEU A 263 -10.57 24.03 24.77
C LEU A 263 -11.96 23.38 24.92
N LYS A 264 -13.04 24.13 24.64
CA LYS A 264 -14.40 23.62 24.77
C LYS A 264 -14.81 22.84 23.53
N TRP A 265 -15.14 21.58 23.72
CA TRP A 265 -15.76 20.72 22.72
C TRP A 265 -17.29 20.93 22.71
N LEU A 266 -17.85 21.33 21.55
CA LEU A 266 -19.29 21.57 21.36
C LEU A 266 -19.88 20.52 20.41
N GLU A 267 -19.97 19.28 20.89
CA GLU A 267 -20.28 18.09 20.09
C GLU A 267 -21.50 18.23 19.17
N HIS A 268 -22.64 18.71 19.70
CA HIS A 268 -23.88 18.83 18.93
C HIS A 268 -23.74 19.79 17.73
N ILE A 269 -22.94 20.85 17.85
CA ILE A 269 -22.71 21.79 16.75
C ILE A 269 -21.69 21.19 15.78
N GLU A 270 -20.61 20.60 16.30
CA GLU A 270 -19.57 19.93 15.49
C GLU A 270 -20.16 18.86 14.57
N GLN A 271 -21.17 18.12 15.02
CA GLN A 271 -21.83 17.06 14.24
C GLN A 271 -22.45 17.56 12.92
N THR A 272 -22.97 18.78 12.91
CA THR A 272 -23.70 19.35 11.75
C THR A 272 -22.88 20.40 10.99
N LEU A 273 -21.71 20.77 11.51
CA LEU A 273 -20.89 21.83 10.95
C LEU A 273 -20.37 21.45 9.55
N PRO A 274 -20.63 22.27 8.51
CA PRO A 274 -20.03 22.06 7.20
C PRO A 274 -18.52 22.29 7.23
N CYS A 275 -17.75 21.43 6.56
CA CYS A 275 -16.29 21.55 6.49
C CYS A 275 -15.80 21.04 5.13
N LEU A 276 -15.37 21.95 4.25
CA LEU A 276 -14.96 21.57 2.89
C LEU A 276 -13.68 20.74 2.88
N PHE A 277 -12.75 21.01 3.81
CA PHE A 277 -11.50 20.30 3.88
C PHE A 277 -11.00 20.12 5.32
N LEU A 278 -10.45 18.93 5.55
CA LEU A 278 -9.74 18.53 6.74
C LEU A 278 -8.39 17.99 6.30
N PHE A 279 -7.30 18.44 6.92
CA PHE A 279 -5.95 18.03 6.59
C PHE A 279 -5.23 17.53 7.85
N ASP A 280 -4.48 16.44 7.74
CA ASP A 280 -3.54 16.00 8.78
C ASP A 280 -2.13 16.10 8.22
N ALA A 281 -1.26 16.83 8.90
CA ALA A 281 0.13 17.00 8.52
C ALA A 281 1.04 16.48 9.63
N VAL A 282 1.93 15.56 9.29
CA VAL A 282 3.05 15.14 10.13
C VAL A 282 4.33 15.67 9.53
N VAL A 283 5.13 16.38 10.31
CA VAL A 283 6.43 16.95 9.93
C VAL A 283 7.49 16.38 10.84
N ALA A 284 8.53 15.76 10.29
CA ALA A 284 9.64 15.20 11.02
C ALA A 284 10.97 15.78 10.54
N PHE A 285 11.85 16.07 11.48
CA PHE A 285 13.21 16.53 11.24
C PHE A 285 14.19 15.65 11.99
N ARG A 286 15.09 14.99 11.27
CA ARG A 286 16.14 14.14 11.83
C ARG A 286 17.49 14.88 11.88
N SER A 287 18.33 14.49 12.83
CA SER A 287 19.65 15.10 13.09
C SER A 287 20.60 15.14 11.88
N ASP A 288 20.42 14.28 10.89
CA ASP A 288 21.18 14.27 9.63
C ASP A 288 20.64 15.25 8.56
N LEU A 289 19.80 16.20 8.98
CA LEU A 289 19.09 17.16 8.14
C LEU A 289 18.07 16.51 7.18
N THR A 290 17.67 15.26 7.43
CA THR A 290 16.54 14.66 6.73
C THR A 290 15.25 15.30 7.21
N PHE A 291 14.53 15.93 6.28
CA PHE A 291 13.19 16.47 6.50
C PHE A 291 12.17 15.56 5.82
N PHE A 292 11.13 15.21 6.56
CA PHE A 292 10.01 14.45 6.04
C PHE A 292 8.70 15.15 6.41
N MET A 293 7.75 15.18 5.49
CA MET A 293 6.39 15.62 5.74
C MET A 293 5.44 14.60 5.11
N ALA A 294 4.41 14.16 5.83
CA ALA A 294 3.29 13.43 5.27
C ALA A 294 2.02 14.27 5.45
N VAL A 295 1.17 14.28 4.42
CA VAL A 295 -0.11 15.00 4.44
C VAL A 295 -1.22 14.04 4.04
N ARG A 296 -2.31 14.08 4.80
CA ARG A 296 -3.57 13.38 4.51
C ARG A 296 -4.67 14.41 4.39
N ALA A 297 -5.60 14.19 3.47
CA ALA A 297 -6.67 15.14 3.20
C ALA A 297 -8.01 14.43 3.05
N TRP A 298 -9.03 15.03 3.64
CA TRP A 298 -10.42 14.67 3.45
C TRP A 298 -11.17 15.88 2.92
N ILE A 299 -12.08 15.62 1.99
CA ILE A 299 -13.00 16.63 1.45
C ILE A 299 -14.39 16.37 2.05
N ASN A 300 -15.11 17.46 2.32
CA ASN A 300 -16.49 17.48 2.81
C ASN A 300 -16.69 16.64 4.08
N SER A 301 -15.66 16.59 4.91
CA SER A 301 -15.65 15.84 6.17
C SER A 301 -15.36 16.82 7.29
N ASN A 302 -16.21 16.82 8.32
CA ASN A 302 -15.99 17.66 9.49
C ASN A 302 -15.19 16.91 10.55
N TYR A 303 -14.76 17.65 11.57
CA TYR A 303 -13.92 17.09 12.61
C TYR A 303 -14.69 16.11 13.52
N TYR A 304 -16.00 16.26 13.70
CA TYR A 304 -16.83 15.28 14.40
C TYR A 304 -16.78 13.90 13.75
N ASP A 305 -16.93 13.83 12.43
CA ASP A 305 -16.85 12.57 11.68
C ASP A 305 -15.48 11.92 11.83
N TYR A 306 -14.42 12.72 11.85
CA TYR A 306 -13.05 12.26 12.05
C TYR A 306 -12.83 11.69 13.46
N VAL A 307 -13.27 12.42 14.49
CA VAL A 307 -13.12 11.99 15.89
C VAL A 307 -13.88 10.70 16.15
N ASN A 308 -15.10 10.56 15.63
CA ASN A 308 -15.92 9.37 15.82
C ASN A 308 -15.66 8.26 14.78
N ASP A 309 -14.66 8.45 13.93
CA ASP A 309 -14.26 7.53 12.86
C ASP A 309 -15.43 7.00 12.02
N VAL A 310 -16.33 7.91 11.65
CA VAL A 310 -17.55 7.58 10.90
C VAL A 310 -17.16 7.02 9.54
N ASN A 311 -17.58 5.77 9.25
CA ASN A 311 -17.19 5.03 8.03
C ASN A 311 -15.68 4.84 7.87
N GLU A 312 -14.93 4.67 8.97
CA GLU A 312 -13.48 4.44 8.97
C GLU A 312 -12.72 5.63 8.34
N LEU A 313 -13.22 6.86 8.55
CA LEU A 313 -12.70 8.07 7.94
C LEU A 313 -11.19 8.24 8.20
N ARG A 314 -10.71 7.95 9.41
CA ARG A 314 -9.31 8.17 9.82
C ARG A 314 -8.30 7.38 8.98
N GLU A 315 -8.70 6.20 8.50
CA GLU A 315 -7.85 5.30 7.70
C GLU A 315 -8.07 5.47 6.19
N ARG A 316 -9.07 6.26 5.79
CA ARG A 316 -9.50 6.41 4.40
C ARG A 316 -9.40 7.86 3.91
N PRO A 317 -8.22 8.51 3.99
CA PRO A 317 -8.03 9.83 3.40
C PRO A 317 -8.30 9.79 1.90
N LEU A 318 -8.92 10.84 1.37
CA LEU A 318 -9.21 10.97 -0.05
C LEU A 318 -7.92 11.23 -0.84
N PHE A 319 -7.02 12.03 -0.28
CA PHE A 319 -5.68 12.25 -0.81
C PHE A 319 -4.62 11.99 0.25
N SER A 320 -3.48 11.45 -0.16
CA SER A 320 -2.31 11.31 0.67
C SER A 320 -1.05 11.66 -0.11
N GLY A 321 -0.10 12.27 0.56
CA GLY A 321 1.16 12.66 -0.03
C GLY A 321 2.27 12.75 0.98
N PHE A 322 3.49 12.89 0.48
CA PHE A 322 4.67 13.08 1.30
C PHE A 322 5.71 13.95 0.59
N VAL A 323 6.59 14.55 1.39
CA VAL A 323 7.80 15.24 0.97
C VAL A 323 8.95 14.65 1.78
N LEU A 324 10.01 14.25 1.09
CA LEU A 324 11.25 13.73 1.66
C LEU A 324 12.39 14.57 1.09
N LEU A 325 13.11 15.26 1.96
CA LEU A 325 14.39 15.90 1.65
C LEU A 325 15.46 15.19 2.46
N SER A 326 16.33 14.43 1.81
CA SER A 326 17.45 13.73 2.44
C SER A 326 18.77 14.31 1.98
N VAL A 327 19.51 14.92 2.90
CA VAL A 327 20.86 15.44 2.62
C VAL A 327 21.84 14.30 2.36
N ARG A 328 21.72 13.20 3.12
CA ARG A 328 22.53 11.98 2.97
C ARG A 328 22.40 11.37 1.57
N GLN A 329 21.16 11.22 1.08
CA GLN A 329 20.89 10.70 -0.26
C GLN A 329 21.04 11.77 -1.37
N LYS A 330 21.24 13.04 -1.00
CA LYS A 330 21.19 14.21 -1.92
C LYS A 330 19.90 14.23 -2.75
N ARG A 331 18.77 13.93 -2.13
CA ARG A 331 17.50 13.71 -2.81
C ARG A 331 16.40 14.59 -2.22
N PHE A 332 15.62 15.19 -3.10
CA PHE A 332 14.30 15.72 -2.78
C PHE A 332 13.26 14.92 -3.55
N LEU A 333 12.26 14.39 -2.87
CA LEU A 333 11.17 13.62 -3.43
C LEU A 333 9.86 14.13 -2.82
N ALA A 334 8.93 14.55 -3.65
CA ALA A 334 7.59 14.94 -3.23
C ALA A 334 6.57 14.16 -4.06
N GLN A 335 5.54 13.62 -3.43
CA GLN A 335 4.45 12.94 -4.10
C GLN A 335 3.12 13.31 -3.46
N ILE A 336 2.07 13.43 -4.28
CA ILE A 336 0.67 13.46 -3.85
C ILE A 336 -0.14 12.54 -4.76
N SER A 337 -1.05 11.76 -4.17
CA SER A 337 -1.90 10.83 -4.91
C SER A 337 -3.28 10.76 -4.29
N SER A 338 -4.29 10.46 -5.11
CA SER A 338 -5.60 10.08 -4.59
C SER A 338 -5.60 8.63 -4.10
N ASN A 339 -6.45 8.36 -3.12
CA ASN A 339 -6.63 7.03 -2.57
C ASN A 339 -7.85 6.37 -3.21
N PRO A 340 -7.70 5.24 -3.92
CA PRO A 340 -8.84 4.52 -4.51
C PRO A 340 -9.88 4.06 -3.48
N ASN A 341 -9.47 3.87 -2.23
CA ASN A 341 -10.34 3.50 -1.12
C ASN A 341 -10.74 4.70 -0.24
N GLY A 342 -10.34 5.92 -0.62
CA GLY A 342 -10.61 7.13 0.14
C GLY A 342 -12.11 7.42 0.26
N SER A 343 -12.53 7.94 1.41
CA SER A 343 -13.92 8.33 1.64
C SER A 343 -14.10 9.82 1.33
N LEU A 344 -15.12 10.12 0.52
CA LEU A 344 -15.64 11.46 0.35
C LEU A 344 -16.70 11.70 1.43
N GLY A 345 -16.56 12.78 2.20
CA GLY A 345 -17.54 13.12 3.22
C GLY A 345 -18.81 13.74 2.63
N THR A 346 -19.83 13.89 3.48
CA THR A 346 -21.17 14.37 3.09
C THR A 346 -21.51 15.76 3.64
N ARG A 347 -20.52 16.48 4.19
CA ARG A 347 -20.71 17.75 4.91
C ARG A 347 -19.74 18.83 4.40
N PRO A 348 -20.16 19.71 3.48
CA PRO A 348 -21.51 19.87 2.96
C PRO A 348 -21.92 18.77 1.96
N PRO A 349 -23.23 18.56 1.74
CA PRO A 349 -23.69 17.63 0.72
C PRO A 349 -23.28 18.13 -0.67
N LEU A 350 -22.81 17.21 -1.51
CA LEU A 350 -22.44 17.51 -2.89
C LEU A 350 -23.55 17.04 -3.84
N PRO A 351 -23.68 17.66 -5.02
CA PRO A 351 -24.47 17.07 -6.08
C PRO A 351 -23.91 15.69 -6.45
N VAL A 352 -24.78 14.70 -6.67
CA VAL A 352 -24.40 13.30 -6.98
C VAL A 352 -23.38 13.20 -8.12
N PHE A 353 -23.47 14.07 -9.14
CA PHE A 353 -22.51 14.07 -10.24
C PHE A 353 -21.09 14.47 -9.80
N VAL A 354 -20.95 15.38 -8.84
CA VAL A 354 -19.65 15.80 -8.29
C VAL A 354 -19.07 14.70 -7.43
N GLU A 355 -19.90 14.05 -6.60
CA GLU A 355 -19.48 12.93 -5.77
C GLU A 355 -18.90 11.79 -6.62
N GLN A 356 -19.62 11.41 -7.68
CA GLN A 356 -19.15 10.40 -8.63
C GLN A 356 -17.90 10.85 -9.37
N ALA A 357 -17.81 12.12 -9.78
CA ALA A 357 -16.64 12.62 -10.49
C ALA A 357 -15.38 12.58 -9.63
N VAL A 358 -15.48 12.95 -8.35
CA VAL A 358 -14.36 12.93 -7.39
C VAL A 358 -14.00 11.50 -6.99
N ALA A 359 -15.00 10.67 -6.66
CA ALA A 359 -14.77 9.29 -6.23
C ALA A 359 -14.16 8.40 -7.32
N ASN A 360 -14.48 8.67 -8.60
CA ASN A 360 -13.96 7.91 -9.73
C ASN A 360 -12.65 8.50 -10.29
N GLY A 361 -12.18 9.63 -9.76
CA GLY A 361 -10.94 10.28 -10.16
C GLY A 361 -9.73 9.65 -9.47
N GLN A 362 -8.76 9.21 -10.27
CA GLN A 362 -7.45 8.77 -9.79
C GLN A 362 -6.37 9.68 -10.35
N PHE A 363 -5.48 10.16 -9.48
CA PHE A 363 -4.30 10.89 -9.93
C PHE A 363 -3.12 10.61 -9.02
N SER A 364 -1.93 10.84 -9.57
CA SER A 364 -0.70 10.88 -8.80
C SER A 364 0.25 11.87 -9.45
N ALA A 365 0.95 12.63 -8.63
CA ALA A 365 1.93 13.62 -9.07
C ALA A 365 3.19 13.43 -8.24
N THR A 366 4.33 13.31 -8.91
CA THR A 366 5.63 13.05 -8.28
C THR A 366 6.67 14.02 -8.81
N ILE A 367 7.47 14.59 -7.90
CA ILE A 367 8.63 15.42 -8.20
C ILE A 367 9.85 14.78 -7.52
N LEU A 368 10.88 14.50 -8.29
CA LEU A 368 12.17 13.99 -7.85
C LEU A 368 13.26 14.97 -8.31
N ILE A 369 14.12 15.35 -7.37
CA ILE A 369 15.31 16.15 -7.63
C ILE A 369 16.52 15.42 -7.02
N GLU A 370 17.50 15.14 -7.85
CA GLU A 370 18.79 14.56 -7.49
C GLU A 370 19.90 15.35 -8.21
N PRO A 371 21.20 15.15 -7.89
CA PRO A 371 22.28 15.83 -8.58
C PRO A 371 22.21 15.61 -10.09
N ALA A 372 21.92 16.70 -10.81
CA ALA A 372 21.73 16.74 -12.25
C ALA A 372 20.57 15.91 -12.81
N LEU A 373 19.53 15.72 -12.00
CA LEU A 373 18.23 15.20 -12.41
C LEU A 373 17.11 16.02 -11.76
N LEU A 374 16.24 16.56 -12.58
CA LEU A 374 14.92 17.05 -12.19
C LEU A 374 13.90 16.22 -12.95
N HIS A 375 13.00 15.54 -12.26
CA HIS A 375 11.97 14.71 -12.85
C HIS A 375 10.64 15.07 -12.18
N ALA A 376 9.68 15.52 -12.97
CA ALA A 376 8.32 15.78 -12.52
C ALA A 376 7.36 15.00 -13.42
N GLU A 377 6.41 14.30 -12.82
CA GLU A 377 5.38 13.58 -13.55
C GLU A 377 4.01 13.78 -12.91
N LEU A 378 3.00 13.87 -13.75
CA LEU A 378 1.58 13.84 -13.37
C LEU A 378 1.00 12.60 -14.04
N GLY A 379 0.93 11.51 -13.29
CA GLY A 379 0.33 10.26 -13.71
C GLY A 379 0.96 9.65 -14.96
N TRP A 380 2.24 9.87 -15.24
CA TRP A 380 2.86 9.36 -16.47
C TRP A 380 2.94 7.83 -16.48
N PRO A 381 2.61 7.16 -17.60
CA PRO A 381 1.97 7.71 -18.79
C PRO A 381 0.43 7.76 -18.69
N ASN A 382 -0.21 6.89 -17.90
CA ASN A 382 -1.68 6.72 -17.88
C ASN A 382 -2.26 6.47 -16.46
N MET A 383 -1.71 7.12 -15.44
CA MET A 383 -2.12 7.03 -14.03
C MET A 383 -3.03 8.19 -13.58
N LEU A 384 -3.19 9.24 -14.41
CA LEU A 384 -4.34 10.15 -14.28
C LEU A 384 -5.53 9.44 -14.92
N ARG A 385 -6.50 8.97 -14.13
CA ARG A 385 -7.64 8.19 -14.63
C ARG A 385 -8.95 8.76 -14.15
N TRP A 386 -9.96 8.66 -14.99
CA TRP A 386 -11.34 8.94 -14.65
C TRP A 386 -12.22 7.96 -15.40
N GLY A 387 -13.12 7.29 -14.68
CA GLY A 387 -14.04 6.32 -15.28
C GLY A 387 -15.47 6.55 -14.83
N GLN A 388 -16.44 6.23 -15.67
CA GLN A 388 -17.83 6.26 -15.30
C GLN A 388 -18.63 5.18 -16.02
N LYS A 389 -19.48 4.50 -15.25
CA LYS A 389 -20.44 3.55 -15.76
C LYS A 389 -21.85 4.14 -15.72
N ILE A 390 -22.45 4.34 -16.88
CA ILE A 390 -23.81 4.86 -17.03
C ILE A 390 -24.66 3.79 -17.73
N GLY A 391 -25.36 2.98 -16.93
CA GLY A 391 -26.13 1.84 -17.42
C GLY A 391 -25.23 0.81 -18.13
N PRO A 392 -25.48 0.50 -19.42
CA PRO A 392 -24.65 -0.43 -20.20
C PRO A 392 -23.35 0.18 -20.75
N LEU A 393 -23.19 1.51 -20.66
CA LEU A 393 -21.99 2.22 -21.10
C LEU A 393 -20.95 2.25 -19.98
N ASP A 394 -19.73 1.84 -20.30
CA ASP A 394 -18.54 1.96 -19.46
C ASP A 394 -17.53 2.82 -20.22
N ALA A 395 -17.08 3.93 -19.63
CA ALA A 395 -16.11 4.83 -20.24
C ALA A 395 -14.98 5.14 -19.27
N GLU A 396 -13.74 5.10 -19.76
CA GLU A 396 -12.53 5.40 -19.01
C GLU A 396 -11.65 6.34 -19.83
N VAL A 397 -11.24 7.45 -19.23
CA VAL A 397 -10.22 8.34 -19.75
C VAL A 397 -9.00 8.22 -18.85
N SER A 398 -7.83 8.01 -19.45
CA SER A 398 -6.56 8.01 -18.74
C SER A 398 -5.54 8.89 -19.46
N GLY A 399 -4.52 9.33 -18.74
CA GLY A 399 -3.42 10.09 -19.33
C GLY A 399 -2.33 10.38 -18.32
N GLY A 400 -1.41 11.24 -18.76
CA GLY A 400 -0.29 11.64 -17.93
C GLY A 400 0.69 12.55 -18.64
N MET A 401 1.55 13.18 -17.86
CA MET A 401 2.56 14.12 -18.32
C MET A 401 3.89 13.84 -17.63
N ILE A 402 4.99 14.01 -18.36
CA ILE A 402 6.35 13.92 -17.84
C ILE A 402 7.15 15.15 -18.27
N PHE A 403 7.92 15.68 -17.32
CA PHE A 403 8.92 16.71 -17.50
C PHE A 403 10.20 16.23 -16.83
N ARG A 404 11.26 15.99 -17.61
CA ARG A 404 12.52 15.49 -17.07
C ARG A 404 13.70 16.24 -17.65
N VAL A 405 14.56 16.76 -16.80
CA VAL A 405 15.84 17.39 -17.15
C VAL A 405 16.95 16.57 -16.52
N SER A 406 17.91 16.14 -17.33
CA SER A 406 19.10 15.42 -16.91
C SER A 406 20.37 16.16 -17.35
N LYS A 407 21.57 15.60 -17.12
CA LYS A 407 22.81 16.15 -17.67
C LYS A 407 22.85 16.27 -19.18
N HIS A 408 22.15 15.38 -19.88
CA HIS A 408 22.28 15.21 -21.34
C HIS A 408 21.00 15.55 -22.09
N TYR A 409 19.85 15.45 -21.43
CA TYR A 409 18.56 15.48 -22.10
C TYR A 409 17.51 16.28 -21.34
N LEU A 410 16.68 17.01 -22.09
CA LEU A 410 15.34 17.43 -21.67
C LEU A 410 14.32 16.50 -22.33
N VAL A 411 13.37 15.99 -21.55
CA VAL A 411 12.25 15.18 -22.01
C VAL A 411 10.94 15.83 -21.60
N LEU A 412 10.04 15.93 -22.56
CA LEU A 412 8.67 16.41 -22.39
C LEU A 412 7.73 15.37 -22.99
N GLY A 413 6.78 14.87 -22.21
CA GLY A 413 5.84 13.87 -22.71
C GLY A 413 4.43 14.13 -22.23
N ILE A 414 3.46 13.87 -23.10
CA ILE A 414 2.02 13.90 -22.81
C ILE A 414 1.38 12.66 -23.43
N SER A 415 0.58 11.94 -22.66
CA SER A 415 -0.14 10.74 -23.08
C SER A 415 -1.60 10.87 -22.69
N TYR A 416 -2.49 10.49 -23.59
CA TYR A 416 -3.93 10.47 -23.39
C TYR A 416 -4.51 9.21 -24.01
N LYS A 417 -5.51 8.66 -23.35
CA LYS A 417 -6.23 7.47 -23.78
C LYS A 417 -7.67 7.56 -23.33
N ALA A 418 -8.58 7.23 -24.23
CA ALA A 418 -9.99 7.07 -23.91
C ALA A 418 -10.41 5.68 -24.36
N ARG A 419 -11.09 4.94 -23.50
CA ARG A 419 -11.72 3.66 -23.81
C ARG A 419 -13.18 3.76 -23.45
N GLY A 420 -14.02 3.05 -24.18
CA GLY A 420 -15.34 2.75 -23.68
C GLY A 420 -15.93 1.53 -24.33
N SER A 421 -16.90 0.96 -23.65
CA SER A 421 -17.62 -0.22 -24.09
C SER A 421 -19.11 -0.08 -23.80
N LEU A 422 -19.91 -0.64 -24.68
CA LEU A 422 -21.35 -0.70 -24.57
C LEU A 422 -21.75 -2.16 -24.79
N SER A 423 -22.35 -2.78 -23.79
CA SER A 423 -22.83 -4.16 -23.87
C SER A 423 -24.33 -4.24 -23.67
N PHE A 424 -25.03 -4.85 -24.61
CA PHE A 424 -26.45 -5.11 -24.56
C PHE A 424 -26.70 -6.61 -24.76
N GLU A 425 -27.52 -7.20 -23.89
CA GLU A 425 -27.99 -8.57 -24.02
C GLU A 425 -29.52 -8.58 -23.78
N ALA A 426 -30.27 -9.14 -24.72
CA ALA A 426 -31.69 -9.35 -24.59
C ALA A 426 -32.04 -10.74 -25.11
N GLY A 427 -32.94 -11.43 -24.43
CA GLY A 427 -33.39 -12.74 -24.87
C GLY A 427 -34.78 -13.09 -24.36
N LEU A 428 -35.46 -13.93 -25.13
CA LEU A 428 -36.75 -14.52 -24.81
C LEU A 428 -36.58 -16.03 -24.84
N ASP A 429 -36.92 -16.71 -23.75
CA ASP A 429 -36.90 -18.18 -23.66
C ASP A 429 -38.31 -18.71 -23.42
N LEU A 430 -38.87 -19.40 -24.41
CA LEU A 430 -40.20 -20.02 -24.34
C LEU A 430 -40.12 -21.52 -24.03
N LYS A 431 -39.01 -22.01 -23.44
CA LYS A 431 -38.69 -23.42 -23.11
C LYS A 431 -38.48 -24.35 -24.31
N ILE A 432 -39.30 -24.23 -25.36
CA ILE A 432 -39.18 -25.00 -26.61
C ILE A 432 -38.37 -24.23 -27.65
N VAL A 433 -38.52 -22.91 -27.69
CA VAL A 433 -37.79 -22.01 -28.59
C VAL A 433 -37.28 -20.85 -27.78
N GLY A 434 -36.03 -20.44 -28.00
CA GLY A 434 -35.52 -19.21 -27.44
C GLY A 434 -34.61 -18.46 -28.39
N VAL A 435 -34.57 -17.14 -28.19
CA VAL A 435 -33.74 -16.21 -28.96
C VAL A 435 -32.94 -15.39 -27.96
N ARG A 436 -31.65 -15.21 -28.23
CA ARG A 436 -30.77 -14.29 -27.51
C ARG A 436 -30.05 -13.41 -28.52
N VAL A 437 -30.14 -12.11 -28.33
CA VAL A 437 -29.42 -11.08 -29.09
C VAL A 437 -28.42 -10.45 -28.13
N SER A 438 -27.16 -10.42 -28.54
CA SER A 438 -26.09 -9.74 -27.83
C SER A 438 -25.38 -8.79 -28.78
N ALA A 439 -25.12 -7.58 -28.30
CA ALA A 439 -24.35 -6.57 -29.02
C ALA A 439 -23.30 -6.00 -28.08
N HIS A 440 -22.05 -5.97 -28.54
CA HIS A 440 -20.93 -5.40 -27.82
C HIS A 440 -20.22 -4.42 -28.75
N ALA A 441 -20.22 -3.15 -28.39
CA ALA A 441 -19.41 -2.14 -29.05
C ALA A 441 -18.28 -1.72 -28.09
N SER A 442 -17.08 -1.58 -28.62
CA SER A 442 -15.93 -1.06 -27.90
C SER A 442 -15.25 -0.01 -28.78
N PHE A 443 -14.79 1.05 -28.15
CA PHE A 443 -13.96 2.07 -28.78
C PHE A 443 -12.74 2.31 -27.89
N ALA A 444 -11.61 2.56 -28.53
CA ALA A 444 -10.41 3.02 -27.89
C ALA A 444 -9.80 4.12 -28.76
N TRP A 445 -9.37 5.20 -28.14
CA TRP A 445 -8.65 6.29 -28.76
C TRP A 445 -7.43 6.57 -27.90
N GLY A 446 -6.32 6.93 -28.51
CA GLY A 446 -5.16 7.39 -27.77
C GLY A 446 -4.33 8.36 -28.57
N ALA A 447 -3.66 9.25 -27.85
CA ALA A 447 -2.68 10.16 -28.39
C ALA A 447 -1.47 10.21 -27.46
N ARG A 448 -0.28 10.22 -28.02
CA ARG A 448 0.98 10.31 -27.27
C ARG A 448 1.92 11.25 -27.99
N PHE A 449 2.55 12.12 -27.23
CA PHE A 449 3.55 13.07 -27.70
C PHE A 449 4.74 12.95 -26.76
N ILE A 450 5.94 12.79 -27.30
CA ILE A 450 7.17 12.79 -26.52
C ILE A 450 8.28 13.49 -27.31
N GLY A 451 8.86 14.51 -26.69
CA GLY A 451 9.99 15.25 -27.18
C GLY A 451 11.22 14.98 -26.34
N LEU A 452 12.35 14.84 -27.01
CA LEU A 452 13.69 14.70 -26.46
C LEU A 452 14.56 15.80 -27.06
N ILE A 453 15.17 16.63 -26.22
CA ILE A 453 16.21 17.58 -26.64
C ILE A 453 17.53 17.11 -26.06
N ASP A 454 18.49 16.81 -26.93
CA ASP A 454 19.87 16.48 -26.55
C ASP A 454 20.66 17.79 -26.37
N PHE A 455 21.29 17.99 -25.22
CA PHE A 455 22.03 19.22 -24.93
C PHE A 455 23.41 19.29 -25.62
N ALA A 456 23.99 18.15 -25.99
CA ALA A 456 25.26 18.10 -26.70
C ALA A 456 25.08 18.38 -28.19
N ASP A 457 23.96 17.93 -28.78
CA ASP A 457 23.58 18.26 -30.16
C ASP A 457 22.06 18.49 -30.29
N PRO A 458 21.59 19.70 -29.94
CA PRO A 458 20.15 20.03 -29.98
C PRO A 458 19.55 19.96 -31.38
N THR A 459 20.37 20.11 -32.43
CA THR A 459 19.92 20.19 -33.81
C THR A 459 19.81 18.82 -34.49
N GLY A 460 20.76 17.91 -34.23
CA GLY A 460 20.87 16.62 -34.89
C GLY A 460 20.45 15.42 -34.03
N LYS A 461 20.58 15.52 -32.70
CA LYS A 461 20.29 14.40 -31.78
C LYS A 461 18.96 14.49 -31.04
N SER A 462 18.29 15.64 -31.09
CA SER A 462 16.92 15.77 -30.61
C SER A 462 15.94 14.90 -31.40
N ALA A 463 14.79 14.59 -30.80
CA ALA A 463 13.73 13.84 -31.46
C ALA A 463 12.36 14.27 -30.94
N LEU A 464 11.35 14.26 -31.81
CA LEU A 464 9.95 14.38 -31.41
C LEU A 464 9.18 13.23 -32.04
N TYR A 465 8.51 12.45 -31.21
CA TYR A 465 7.60 11.40 -31.66
C TYR A 465 6.19 11.73 -31.19
N ALA A 466 5.24 11.68 -32.12
CA ALA A 466 3.83 11.82 -31.82
C ALA A 466 3.05 10.71 -32.50
N ALA A 467 2.05 10.18 -31.81
CA ALA A 467 1.15 9.19 -32.37
C ALA A 467 -0.26 9.42 -31.89
N ILE A 468 -1.22 9.24 -32.80
CA ILE A 468 -2.65 9.24 -32.52
C ILE A 468 -3.26 8.03 -33.18
N GLY A 469 -4.20 7.38 -32.50
CA GLY A 469 -4.91 6.27 -33.09
C GLY A 469 -6.24 5.99 -32.45
N ILE A 470 -7.05 5.26 -33.19
CA ILE A 470 -8.41 4.88 -32.86
C ILE A 470 -8.61 3.41 -33.24
N GLU A 471 -9.37 2.73 -32.40
CA GLU A 471 -9.84 1.37 -32.60
C GLU A 471 -11.32 1.33 -32.23
N ILE A 472 -12.15 0.81 -33.12
CA ILE A 472 -13.58 0.60 -32.90
C ILE A 472 -13.87 -0.84 -33.27
N ARG A 473 -14.52 -1.58 -32.37
CA ARG A 473 -14.98 -2.95 -32.63
C ARG A 473 -16.41 -3.12 -32.20
N ILE A 474 -17.26 -3.56 -33.13
CA ILE A 474 -18.67 -3.83 -32.93
C ILE A 474 -18.91 -5.30 -33.23
N ARG A 475 -19.39 -6.05 -32.24
CA ARG A 475 -19.76 -7.45 -32.36
C ARG A 475 -21.23 -7.62 -32.06
N ILE A 476 -21.94 -8.24 -32.99
CA ILE A 476 -23.34 -8.60 -32.87
C ILE A 476 -23.43 -10.12 -32.96
N ALA A 477 -24.08 -10.75 -32.00
CA ALA A 477 -24.34 -12.18 -32.03
C ALA A 477 -25.80 -12.49 -31.69
N ILE A 478 -26.42 -13.30 -32.54
CA ILE A 478 -27.78 -13.81 -32.37
C ILE A 478 -27.68 -15.33 -32.21
N GLU A 479 -28.17 -15.83 -31.07
CA GLU A 479 -28.27 -17.25 -30.78
C GLU A 479 -29.75 -17.65 -30.74
N LEU A 480 -30.10 -18.62 -31.57
CA LEU A 480 -31.44 -19.21 -31.67
C LEU A 480 -31.34 -20.66 -31.24
N TRP A 481 -32.13 -21.10 -30.26
CA TRP A 481 -32.20 -22.51 -29.89
C TRP A 481 -33.61 -23.06 -29.96
N ILE A 482 -33.70 -24.31 -30.38
CA ILE A 482 -34.92 -25.10 -30.40
C ILE A 482 -34.64 -26.35 -29.56
N ASN A 483 -35.47 -26.58 -28.55
CA ASN A 483 -35.35 -27.65 -27.59
C ASN A 483 -36.62 -28.52 -27.67
N LEU A 484 -36.52 -29.65 -28.38
CA LEU A 484 -37.57 -30.67 -28.46
C LEU A 484 -37.16 -31.88 -27.61
N LEU A 485 -38.14 -32.70 -27.19
CA LEU A 485 -37.94 -33.78 -26.20
C LEU A 485 -36.73 -34.70 -26.44
N PHE A 486 -36.27 -34.86 -27.69
CA PHE A 486 -35.18 -35.76 -28.07
C PHE A 486 -34.02 -35.07 -28.82
N PHE A 487 -34.08 -33.76 -29.06
CA PHE A 487 -33.02 -33.04 -29.77
C PHE A 487 -32.96 -31.55 -29.42
N LYS A 488 -31.74 -31.04 -29.28
CA LYS A 488 -31.44 -29.62 -29.12
C LYS A 488 -30.67 -29.13 -30.34
N LYS A 489 -31.22 -28.13 -31.05
CA LYS A 489 -30.51 -27.48 -32.16
C LYS A 489 -30.28 -26.01 -31.82
N THR A 490 -29.05 -25.55 -32.01
CA THR A 490 -28.66 -24.15 -31.78
C THR A 490 -28.08 -23.58 -33.06
N PHE A 491 -28.60 -22.44 -33.49
CA PHE A 491 -28.10 -21.65 -34.60
C PHE A 491 -27.45 -20.40 -34.05
N ARG A 492 -26.24 -20.08 -34.52
CA ARG A 492 -25.49 -18.90 -34.10
C ARG A 492 -25.16 -18.06 -35.32
N PHE A 493 -25.58 -16.81 -35.29
CA PHE A 493 -25.20 -15.79 -36.25
C PHE A 493 -24.29 -14.82 -35.52
N SER A 494 -23.10 -14.56 -36.08
CA SER A 494 -22.18 -13.56 -35.55
C SER A 494 -21.67 -12.67 -36.66
N LEU A 495 -21.76 -11.36 -36.44
CA LEU A 495 -21.19 -10.30 -37.26
C LEU A 495 -20.22 -9.51 -36.38
N GLU A 496 -19.01 -9.28 -36.85
CA GLU A 496 -18.02 -8.44 -36.22
C GLU A 496 -17.50 -7.43 -37.24
N ILE A 497 -17.52 -6.16 -36.88
CA ILE A 497 -16.97 -5.06 -37.67
C ILE A 497 -15.92 -4.37 -36.80
N GLY A 498 -14.70 -4.29 -37.31
CA GLY A 498 -13.58 -3.63 -36.68
C GLY A 498 -13.01 -2.55 -37.59
N PHE A 499 -12.67 -1.41 -37.01
CA PHE A 499 -11.93 -0.34 -37.67
C PHE A 499 -10.77 0.07 -36.79
N THR A 500 -9.56 0.10 -37.33
CA THR A 500 -8.43 0.74 -36.70
C THR A 500 -7.86 1.80 -37.63
N ALA A 501 -7.41 2.91 -37.06
CA ALA A 501 -6.62 3.90 -37.78
C ALA A 501 -5.58 4.50 -36.85
N GLY A 502 -4.38 4.70 -37.36
CA GLY A 502 -3.25 5.22 -36.61
C GLY A 502 -2.44 6.17 -37.49
N LEU A 503 -1.95 7.24 -36.90
CA LEU A 503 -1.06 8.22 -37.52
C LEU A 503 0.09 8.51 -36.56
N GLU A 504 1.30 8.42 -37.07
CA GLU A 504 2.55 8.70 -36.38
C GLU A 504 3.29 9.81 -37.11
N LEU A 505 3.87 10.72 -36.35
CA LEU A 505 4.71 11.82 -36.79
C LEU A 505 6.04 11.71 -36.06
N GLY A 506 7.13 11.92 -36.79
CA GLY A 506 8.46 11.92 -36.23
C GLY A 506 9.28 13.08 -36.74
N LEU A 507 10.01 13.73 -35.84
CA LEU A 507 11.10 14.64 -36.16
C LEU A 507 12.39 14.00 -35.66
N ASP A 508 13.31 13.72 -36.57
CA ASP A 508 14.69 13.34 -36.27
C ASP A 508 15.57 14.61 -36.37
N GLY A 509 16.05 15.09 -35.23
CA GLY A 509 16.60 16.44 -35.12
C GLY A 509 15.53 17.53 -35.32
N LEU A 510 15.95 18.72 -35.77
CA LEU A 510 15.05 19.87 -36.00
C LEU A 510 14.53 19.98 -37.44
N THR A 511 15.05 19.18 -38.38
CA THR A 511 14.81 19.39 -39.82
C THR A 511 14.29 18.17 -40.56
N ASN A 512 14.43 16.96 -40.03
CA ASN A 512 14.05 15.73 -40.73
C ASN A 512 12.68 15.22 -40.24
N ALA A 513 11.62 15.65 -40.92
CA ALA A 513 10.24 15.25 -40.59
C ALA A 513 9.79 14.01 -41.37
N GLY A 514 9.03 13.14 -40.70
CA GLY A 514 8.40 11.96 -41.27
C GLY A 514 6.97 11.77 -40.76
N LEU A 515 6.20 11.00 -41.52
CA LEU A 515 4.82 10.67 -41.26
C LEU A 515 4.54 9.22 -41.66
N ARG A 516 3.91 8.45 -40.78
CA ARG A 516 3.52 7.05 -41.02
C ARG A 516 2.08 6.86 -40.55
N GLY A 517 1.19 6.41 -41.44
CA GLY A 517 -0.21 6.18 -41.15
C GLY A 517 -0.65 4.79 -41.60
N SER A 518 -1.56 4.18 -40.85
CA SER A 518 -2.18 2.93 -41.23
C SER A 518 -3.66 2.91 -40.87
N GLY A 519 -4.45 2.17 -41.63
CA GLY A 519 -5.87 1.95 -41.35
C GLY A 519 -6.26 0.53 -41.72
N THR A 520 -7.03 -0.14 -40.86
CA THR A 520 -7.54 -1.49 -41.10
C THR A 520 -9.06 -1.49 -40.96
N LEU A 521 -9.76 -2.01 -41.96
CA LEU A 521 -11.17 -2.38 -41.85
C LEU A 521 -11.27 -3.91 -41.82
N PHE A 522 -11.87 -4.46 -40.78
CA PHE A 522 -12.11 -5.88 -40.60
C PHE A 522 -13.62 -6.16 -40.53
N ILE A 523 -14.08 -7.14 -41.28
CA ILE A 523 -15.46 -7.62 -41.26
C ILE A 523 -15.42 -9.14 -41.14
N SER A 524 -16.01 -9.70 -40.08
CA SER A 524 -16.23 -11.13 -39.93
C SER A 524 -17.72 -11.43 -39.89
N ALA A 525 -18.19 -12.30 -40.77
CA ALA A 525 -19.56 -12.77 -40.78
C ALA A 525 -19.59 -14.28 -40.91
N MET A 526 -20.19 -14.96 -39.93
CA MET A 526 -20.42 -16.41 -39.95
C MET A 526 -19.15 -17.24 -40.25
N GLY A 527 -18.01 -16.85 -39.67
CA GLY A 527 -16.73 -17.55 -39.85
C GLY A 527 -15.97 -17.20 -41.14
N ARG A 528 -16.49 -16.27 -41.96
CA ARG A 528 -15.75 -15.69 -43.09
C ARG A 528 -15.23 -14.32 -42.70
N ASN A 529 -13.96 -14.05 -43.00
CA ASN A 529 -13.27 -12.83 -42.63
C ASN A 529 -12.84 -12.07 -43.89
N PHE A 530 -13.04 -10.77 -43.88
CA PHE A 530 -12.58 -9.83 -44.89
C PHE A 530 -11.79 -8.72 -44.18
N GLN A 531 -10.58 -8.44 -44.65
CA GLN A 531 -9.72 -7.40 -44.07
C GLN A 531 -9.11 -6.55 -45.18
N VAL A 532 -9.23 -5.23 -45.05
CA VAL A 532 -8.59 -4.24 -45.93
C VAL A 532 -7.63 -3.42 -45.11
N ASN A 533 -6.39 -3.30 -45.57
CA ASN A 533 -5.34 -2.52 -44.93
C ASN A 533 -4.90 -1.39 -45.88
N VAL A 534 -4.88 -0.16 -45.38
CA VAL A 534 -4.36 1.02 -46.08
C VAL A 534 -3.14 1.52 -45.32
N LYS A 535 -2.06 1.87 -46.03
CA LYS A 535 -0.86 2.47 -45.44
C LYS A 535 -0.50 3.75 -46.19
N LEU A 536 -0.05 4.75 -45.46
CA LEU A 536 0.41 6.03 -45.96
C LEU A 536 1.76 6.33 -45.30
N GLY A 537 2.77 6.71 -46.07
CA GLY A 537 4.11 6.95 -45.54
C GLY A 537 4.84 8.06 -46.29
N ILE A 538 5.42 8.99 -45.55
CA ILE A 538 6.33 10.02 -46.05
C ILE A 538 7.54 10.00 -45.11
N ASN A 539 8.72 9.64 -45.61
CA ASN A 539 9.95 9.58 -44.81
C ASN A 539 9.77 8.78 -43.49
N GLU A 540 9.26 7.55 -43.60
CA GLU A 540 8.98 6.70 -42.43
C GLU A 540 10.22 6.41 -41.57
N GLY A 541 11.42 6.49 -42.16
CA GLY A 541 12.69 6.34 -41.45
C GLY A 541 12.88 7.40 -40.35
N ALA A 542 12.49 8.65 -40.59
CA ALA A 542 12.53 9.70 -39.58
C ALA A 542 11.57 9.42 -38.41
N VAL A 543 10.41 8.80 -38.70
CA VAL A 543 9.45 8.37 -37.67
C VAL A 543 10.04 7.27 -36.80
N GLN A 544 10.65 6.25 -37.42
CA GLN A 544 11.25 5.15 -36.69
C GLN A 544 12.43 5.63 -35.83
N THR A 545 13.31 6.46 -36.36
CA THR A 545 14.43 7.03 -35.59
C THR A 545 13.94 7.87 -34.40
N ALA A 546 12.89 8.69 -34.59
CA ALA A 546 12.31 9.48 -33.51
C ALA A 546 11.67 8.59 -32.42
N LEU A 547 10.98 7.53 -32.82
CA LEU A 547 10.43 6.52 -31.91
C LEU A 547 11.56 5.83 -31.13
N ASP A 548 12.58 5.32 -31.81
CA ASP A 548 13.68 4.58 -31.18
C ASP A 548 14.45 5.43 -30.16
N ARG A 549 14.63 6.73 -30.44
CA ARG A 549 15.28 7.67 -29.50
C ARG A 549 14.41 8.02 -28.30
N THR A 550 13.09 8.04 -28.45
CA THR A 550 12.16 8.43 -27.39
C THR A 550 11.64 7.23 -26.57
N ALA A 551 11.65 6.02 -27.14
CA ALA A 551 11.15 4.80 -26.52
C ALA A 551 11.74 4.50 -25.13
N PRO A 552 13.05 4.69 -24.85
CA PRO A 552 13.59 4.47 -23.52
C PRO A 552 12.91 5.32 -22.45
N PHE A 553 12.45 6.53 -22.79
CA PHE A 553 11.83 7.46 -21.86
C PHE A 553 10.34 7.20 -21.61
N LEU A 554 9.70 6.35 -22.42
CA LEU A 554 8.33 5.91 -22.16
C LEU A 554 8.26 5.12 -20.85
N ASN A 555 9.27 4.29 -20.58
CA ASN A 555 9.36 3.41 -19.42
C ASN A 555 10.04 4.05 -18.20
N VAL A 556 10.35 5.37 -18.24
CA VAL A 556 11.02 6.09 -17.15
C VAL A 556 10.03 6.60 -16.10
N GLY A 557 8.72 6.37 -16.29
CA GLY A 557 7.71 6.71 -15.30
C GLY A 557 8.00 6.05 -13.95
N LEU A 558 8.05 6.84 -12.88
CA LEU A 558 8.37 6.32 -11.55
C LEU A 558 7.23 5.46 -10.97
N GLU A 559 6.03 5.60 -11.55
CA GLU A 559 4.80 4.96 -11.09
C GLU A 559 4.21 3.92 -12.05
N ALA A 560 4.76 3.81 -13.26
CA ALA A 560 4.21 2.97 -14.31
C ALA A 560 4.91 1.61 -14.38
N SER A 561 4.16 0.53 -14.15
CA SER A 561 4.69 -0.83 -14.30
C SER A 561 4.71 -1.31 -15.76
N GLU A 562 3.77 -0.83 -16.60
CA GLU A 562 3.69 -1.17 -18.03
C GLU A 562 3.10 -0.01 -18.86
N VAL A 563 3.76 0.32 -19.98
CA VAL A 563 3.28 1.33 -20.93
C VAL A 563 2.40 0.68 -21.98
N GLU A 564 1.09 0.88 -21.88
CA GLU A 564 0.19 0.38 -22.92
C GLU A 564 0.46 1.06 -24.28
N PRO A 565 0.37 0.31 -25.40
CA PRO A 565 0.47 0.89 -26.73
C PRO A 565 -0.70 1.84 -27.01
N VAL A 566 -0.46 2.76 -27.95
CA VAL A 566 -1.52 3.64 -28.46
C VAL A 566 -2.46 2.80 -29.34
N PRO A 567 -3.78 2.81 -29.08
CA PRO A 567 -4.75 2.05 -29.87
C PRO A 567 -4.63 2.35 -31.36
N GLY A 568 -4.80 1.34 -32.21
CA GLY A 568 -4.81 1.50 -33.67
C GLY A 568 -3.44 1.63 -34.36
N LEU A 569 -2.32 1.67 -33.62
CA LEU A 569 -0.97 1.56 -34.20
C LEU A 569 -0.54 0.11 -34.46
N GLU A 570 -1.04 -0.83 -33.66
CA GLU A 570 -0.89 -2.27 -33.92
C GLU A 570 -2.06 -2.73 -34.80
N GLY A 571 -1.75 -3.50 -35.85
CA GLY A 571 -2.78 -4.02 -36.76
C GLY A 571 -3.85 -4.80 -35.98
N ALA A 572 -5.11 -4.74 -36.45
CA ALA A 572 -6.32 -5.25 -35.78
C ALA A 572 -6.35 -6.78 -35.45
N GLY A 573 -5.21 -7.49 -35.58
CA GLY A 573 -5.04 -8.92 -35.36
C GLY A 573 -4.56 -9.33 -33.96
N ALA A 574 -4.05 -8.42 -33.13
CA ALA A 574 -3.77 -8.72 -31.72
C ALA A 574 -5.02 -8.41 -30.89
N ALA A 575 -5.88 -9.41 -30.71
CA ALA A 575 -6.98 -9.28 -29.75
C ALA A 575 -6.38 -8.94 -28.36
N PRO A 576 -6.86 -7.89 -27.67
CA PRO A 576 -6.78 -7.89 -26.22
C PRO A 576 -7.49 -9.16 -25.77
N GLN A 577 -6.78 -10.08 -25.12
CA GLN A 577 -7.43 -11.11 -24.33
C GLN A 577 -8.26 -10.36 -23.28
N LEU A 578 -9.56 -10.25 -23.52
CA LEU A 578 -10.52 -9.81 -22.52
C LEU A 578 -10.30 -10.70 -21.30
N ALA A 579 -9.82 -10.10 -20.21
CA ALA A 579 -9.88 -10.75 -18.92
C ALA A 579 -11.35 -11.18 -18.71
N PRO A 580 -11.61 -12.45 -18.33
CA PRO A 580 -12.97 -12.88 -18.10
C PRO A 580 -13.62 -11.96 -17.05
N PRO A 581 -14.93 -11.69 -17.15
CA PRO A 581 -15.61 -10.89 -16.13
C PRO A 581 -15.30 -11.49 -14.76
N ARG A 582 -14.86 -10.65 -13.82
CA ARG A 582 -14.63 -11.07 -12.44
C ARG A 582 -15.89 -11.83 -11.99
N PRO A 583 -15.77 -13.07 -11.49
CA PRO A 583 -16.92 -13.85 -11.09
C PRO A 583 -17.68 -13.07 -10.03
N SER A 584 -18.99 -13.02 -10.22
CA SER A 584 -19.93 -12.42 -9.30
C SER A 584 -19.78 -12.99 -7.87
N PRO A 585 -20.14 -12.22 -6.83
CA PRO A 585 -19.96 -12.61 -5.42
C PRO A 585 -20.59 -13.96 -5.04
N TRP A 586 -21.62 -14.41 -5.77
CA TRP A 586 -22.31 -15.67 -5.53
C TRP A 586 -21.50 -16.92 -5.94
N LEU A 587 -20.55 -16.81 -6.87
CA LEU A 587 -19.67 -17.92 -7.28
C LEU A 587 -18.48 -18.13 -6.32
N ARG A 588 -18.04 -17.08 -5.58
CA ARG A 588 -17.03 -17.21 -4.51
C ARG A 588 -17.56 -18.02 -3.31
N TRP A 589 -18.85 -17.87 -2.99
CA TRP A 589 -19.49 -18.61 -1.90
C TRP A 589 -19.59 -20.12 -2.19
N TRP A 590 -19.78 -20.50 -3.47
CA TRP A 590 -19.86 -21.90 -3.89
C TRP A 590 -18.49 -22.60 -3.94
N TRP A 591 -17.42 -21.87 -4.29
CA TRP A 591 -16.06 -22.39 -4.28
C TRP A 591 -15.46 -22.55 -2.87
N MET A 592 -15.85 -21.71 -1.91
CA MET A 592 -15.40 -21.85 -0.50
C MET A 592 -15.98 -23.10 0.19
N ARG A 593 -17.21 -23.53 -0.14
CA ARG A 593 -17.82 -24.73 0.48
C ARG A 593 -17.25 -26.06 0.01
N ARG A 594 -16.54 -26.12 -1.13
CA ARG A 594 -15.97 -27.39 -1.67
C ARG A 594 -14.58 -27.76 -1.12
N ARG A 595 -13.96 -26.92 -0.27
CA ARG A 595 -12.66 -27.20 0.37
C ARG A 595 -12.74 -27.90 1.73
N LEU A 596 -13.94 -28.21 2.23
CA LEU A 596 -14.15 -28.88 3.52
C LEU A 596 -14.77 -30.27 3.33
N TRP A 597 -14.03 -31.20 2.70
CA TRP A 597 -14.14 -32.65 2.95
C TRP A 597 -12.94 -33.40 2.33
N PRO A 598 -12.25 -34.30 3.07
CA PRO A 598 -11.04 -34.96 2.56
C PRO A 598 -11.36 -36.18 1.69
N SER A 599 -10.78 -36.25 0.48
CA SER A 599 -10.75 -37.44 -0.36
C SER A 599 -9.52 -38.32 -0.05
N ARG A 600 -9.78 -39.61 0.17
CA ARG A 600 -8.76 -40.67 0.39
C ARG A 600 -7.89 -40.91 -0.86
N PRO A 601 -6.63 -41.39 -0.71
CA PRO A 601 -5.77 -41.70 -1.85
C PRO A 601 -5.99 -43.13 -2.37
N THR A 602 -6.09 -43.30 -3.67
CA THR A 602 -5.96 -44.61 -4.35
C THR A 602 -4.63 -44.67 -5.11
N LYS A 603 -3.85 -45.72 -4.82
CA LYS A 603 -2.59 -46.10 -5.51
C LYS A 603 -2.87 -46.53 -6.96
N PRO A 604 -1.95 -46.34 -7.91
CA PRO A 604 -1.97 -47.03 -9.19
C PRO A 604 -1.15 -48.34 -9.15
N ILE A 605 -1.74 -49.41 -9.68
CA ILE A 605 -1.10 -50.67 -10.04
C ILE A 605 -0.77 -50.60 -11.55
N GLY A 606 0.44 -51.05 -11.93
CA GLY A 606 0.97 -50.94 -13.28
C GLY A 606 0.72 -52.13 -14.22
N SER A 607 1.12 -51.94 -15.48
CA SER A 607 1.62 -52.95 -16.45
C SER A 607 2.25 -52.13 -17.61
N ALA A 608 3.55 -52.18 -17.96
CA ALA A 608 4.48 -53.25 -18.33
C ALA A 608 4.44 -53.65 -19.83
N GLN A 609 5.42 -53.16 -20.60
CA GLN A 609 6.11 -53.76 -21.78
C GLN A 609 7.22 -52.77 -22.22
N SER A 610 8.53 -52.92 -21.89
CA SER A 610 9.61 -53.78 -22.46
C SER A 610 9.90 -53.46 -23.95
N ARG A 611 11.10 -53.22 -24.51
CA ARG A 611 12.57 -53.36 -24.26
C ARG A 611 13.27 -52.35 -25.22
N TRP A 612 14.47 -51.80 -25.02
CA TRP A 612 15.79 -52.39 -25.33
C TRP A 612 16.95 -51.50 -24.81
N ARG A 613 18.09 -52.13 -24.51
CA ARG A 613 19.32 -51.63 -23.84
C ARG A 613 20.38 -51.12 -24.83
N CYS A 614 21.31 -50.27 -24.35
CA CYS A 614 22.79 -50.46 -24.27
C CYS A 614 23.51 -49.09 -24.14
N CYS A 615 24.15 -48.75 -23.00
CA CYS A 615 25.58 -48.93 -22.62
C CYS A 615 26.44 -47.64 -22.82
N GLY A 616 27.07 -47.14 -21.74
CA GLY A 616 27.94 -45.93 -21.66
C GLY A 616 29.38 -46.13 -22.19
N PRO A 617 30.45 -45.45 -21.70
CA PRO A 617 30.61 -44.63 -20.49
C PRO A 617 31.43 -43.31 -20.68
N ALA A 618 32.02 -42.80 -19.59
CA ALA A 618 32.45 -41.41 -19.31
C ALA A 618 33.98 -41.12 -19.29
N LEU A 619 34.32 -39.81 -19.17
CA LEU A 619 35.53 -39.13 -18.63
C LEU A 619 36.81 -39.03 -19.51
N PRO A 620 37.83 -38.16 -19.23
CA PRO A 620 37.99 -37.01 -18.29
C PRO A 620 38.70 -35.72 -18.87
N ARG A 621 38.89 -34.66 -18.02
CA ARG A 621 39.80 -33.50 -18.20
C ARG A 621 41.28 -33.84 -17.83
N PRO A 622 42.28 -33.10 -18.36
CA PRO A 622 43.31 -32.42 -17.52
C PRO A 622 43.78 -31.05 -18.12
N ALA A 623 44.08 -29.97 -17.36
CA ALA A 623 45.19 -29.61 -16.45
C ALA A 623 46.40 -28.91 -17.12
N LEU A 624 46.76 -27.73 -16.57
CA LEU A 624 47.89 -26.83 -16.89
C LEU A 624 49.25 -27.39 -16.45
N PRO A 625 50.38 -26.86 -16.97
CA PRO A 625 51.69 -26.90 -16.30
C PRO A 625 52.20 -25.51 -15.81
N PRO A 626 53.21 -25.46 -14.89
CA PRO A 626 53.61 -24.25 -14.14
C PRO A 626 55.06 -23.74 -14.36
N SER A 627 55.29 -22.47 -13.93
CA SER A 627 56.51 -21.80 -13.36
C SER A 627 57.79 -21.63 -14.25
N PRO A 628 58.79 -20.74 -13.95
CA PRO A 628 59.30 -20.32 -12.61
C PRO A 628 59.71 -18.84 -12.35
N GLU A 629 59.81 -18.52 -11.04
CA GLU A 629 60.77 -17.69 -10.25
C GLU A 629 61.38 -16.38 -10.81
N ALA A 630 61.17 -15.21 -10.20
CA ALA A 630 61.74 -14.62 -8.96
C ALA A 630 63.00 -13.75 -9.19
N LEU A 631 62.96 -12.45 -8.82
CA LEU A 631 64.09 -11.67 -8.27
C LEU A 631 63.73 -10.21 -7.91
N ALA A 632 63.95 -9.89 -6.63
CA ALA A 632 64.53 -8.66 -6.03
C ALA A 632 63.96 -7.23 -6.29
N SER A 633 63.73 -6.54 -5.17
CA SER A 633 63.55 -5.08 -4.92
C SER A 633 64.85 -4.26 -5.15
N PRO A 634 64.99 -2.93 -4.85
CA PRO A 634 64.08 -1.77 -4.65
C PRO A 634 64.61 -0.50 -5.43
N PRO A 635 64.63 0.77 -4.92
CA PRO A 635 63.59 1.78 -4.62
C PRO A 635 63.70 3.10 -5.46
N MET A 636 62.92 4.13 -5.08
CA MET A 636 63.12 5.59 -5.25
C MET A 636 62.52 6.36 -6.45
N THR A 637 61.54 7.21 -6.10
CA THR A 637 61.43 8.68 -6.26
C THR A 637 61.75 9.44 -7.55
N CYS A 638 60.88 10.44 -7.79
CA CYS A 638 61.02 11.70 -8.54
C CYS A 638 60.74 11.69 -10.06
N LEU A 639 59.52 12.11 -10.45
CA LEU A 639 59.20 13.49 -10.85
C LEU A 639 57.69 13.72 -10.81
#